data_AF-F8JVY5-F1
#
_entry.id   AF-F8JVY5-F1
#
_cell.length_a   1.000
_cell.length_b   1.000
_cell.length_c   1.000
_cell.angle_alpha   90.00
_cell.angle_beta   90.00
_cell.angle_gamma   90.00
#
_symmetry.space_group_name_H-M   'P 1'
#
loop_
_entity.id
_entity.type
_entity.pdbx_description
1 polymer ?
#
loop_
_entity_poly.entity_id
_entity_poly.type
_entity_poly.pdbx_seq_one_letter_code
_entity_poly.pdbx_strand_id
1 'polypeptide(L)'
;MASSAPVPGPLLAELNEAAGGTPFPVLDKAEGGLPGGVWLALEYTAPGLDAGLLSLPVGGRSPSGATPPALPAAPGGRPATVSGAPSQGDRPGAWVELGRVFGPLHVRRIGASYEAGTVWLMVDGEFTASGISLSVSGLALGADLDAEGFPVRTRLGGLGVEFARPPLLVSGALVNRVPPPEGYELMVGGMLVVQLPQLGLTVVGAYQRRRDGMPSLFVFGRGTMALGGPPPFRVRGLAAGFGFNSSVRVPGAGEVERFPLMSGLDGNLPENPMEMLDRLSGEWVSSEPGQLWLAAGIDFTSFEFITGRLLALLEAGDTLTLALLGTARAAFPRKGRAYAQIKLELRIVHSSARGAFEAGAQLYDSYVIDPNCSLTGGFAYTMWFGDSPHAGDFALTAGGYHPGYEPPGHYPQVPRLGFSWSLGLLGRPLALVRARVRIDLDGPAHYDPAWRNLLDPEPSALTTHRWPVRLGERDDLGDGLLAYVHERDYGTLHTVLDTDDLADLEDPGGYLRPIGTGTGLAVSARPPHEHTSGSTTELTLLMDPYGTVHATTGILPTAALLLPSGAFEEPLAALTAAFRFGPMPVLPSRVEGDARGDAPQLALPVPSGRHGTWTWEQRTADGGWRSHPTRSASTAPDLPAPRPELRTGWLQLHPAAPQEDTR
;
A
#
# COMPACT_ATOMS: atom_id res chain seq x y z
N MET A 1 7.32 31.42 -11.32
CA MET A 1 6.41 32.48 -11.81
C MET A 1 6.90 32.91 -13.18
N ALA A 2 6.22 32.52 -14.26
CA ALA A 2 6.53 33.00 -15.60
C ALA A 2 5.52 34.09 -15.95
N SER A 3 6.00 35.33 -16.03
CA SER A 3 5.31 36.46 -16.63
C SER A 3 6.12 36.86 -17.85
N SER A 4 5.58 36.68 -19.05
CA SER A 4 6.22 37.14 -20.29
C SER A 4 6.20 38.67 -20.36
N ALA A 5 7.37 39.27 -20.59
CA ALA A 5 7.49 40.69 -20.90
C ALA A 5 7.08 40.95 -22.37
N PRO A 6 6.63 42.16 -22.74
CA PRO A 6 6.37 42.53 -24.13
C PRO A 6 7.63 42.42 -24.98
N VAL A 7 7.48 42.01 -26.25
CA VAL A 7 8.60 41.95 -27.21
C VAL A 7 8.95 43.39 -27.64
N PRO A 8 10.17 43.90 -27.40
CA PRO A 8 10.53 45.29 -27.69
C PRO A 8 10.50 45.62 -29.19
N GLY A 9 10.11 46.84 -29.55
CA GLY A 9 10.07 47.33 -30.94
C GLY A 9 11.39 47.20 -31.73
N PRO A 10 12.57 47.48 -31.15
CA PRO A 10 13.85 47.25 -31.83
C PRO A 10 14.09 45.79 -32.23
N LEU A 11 13.67 44.85 -31.38
CA LEU A 11 13.80 43.42 -31.65
C LEU A 11 12.94 42.96 -32.82
N LEU A 12 11.73 43.52 -32.93
CA LEU A 12 10.86 43.29 -34.09
C LEU A 12 11.49 43.81 -35.39
N ALA A 13 12.21 44.93 -35.34
CA ALA A 13 12.86 45.49 -36.52
C ALA A 13 13.99 44.57 -37.01
N GLU A 14 14.82 44.04 -36.11
CA GLU A 14 15.88 43.08 -36.43
C GLU A 14 15.33 41.75 -36.97
N LEU A 15 14.24 41.23 -36.39
CA LEU A 15 13.56 40.02 -36.88
C LEU A 15 13.05 40.18 -38.32
N ASN A 16 12.44 41.33 -38.62
CA ASN A 16 11.94 41.64 -39.95
C ASN A 16 13.09 41.80 -40.98
N GLU A 17 14.25 42.30 -40.55
CA GLU A 17 15.43 42.47 -41.41
C GLU A 17 16.13 41.12 -41.68
N ALA A 18 16.29 40.27 -40.66
CA ALA A 18 16.85 38.92 -40.81
C ALA A 18 15.95 37.98 -41.63
N ALA A 19 14.63 38.19 -41.61
CA ALA A 19 13.67 37.48 -42.46
C ALA A 19 13.64 37.99 -43.92
N GLY A 20 14.42 39.02 -44.28
CA GLY A 20 14.39 39.76 -45.55
C GLY A 20 14.71 38.99 -46.84
N GLY A 21 14.70 37.65 -46.83
CA GLY A 21 14.84 36.79 -48.01
C GLY A 21 13.61 35.96 -48.37
N THR A 22 12.58 35.92 -47.53
CA THR A 22 11.33 35.15 -47.74
C THR A 22 10.11 35.98 -47.31
N PRO A 23 8.90 35.69 -47.84
CA PRO A 23 7.73 36.54 -47.64
C PRO A 23 7.10 36.27 -46.27
N PHE A 24 7.77 36.68 -45.19
CA PHE A 24 7.13 36.78 -43.88
C PHE A 24 6.38 38.13 -43.79
N PRO A 25 5.16 38.16 -43.21
CA PRO A 25 4.44 39.40 -43.01
C PRO A 25 5.22 40.31 -42.05
N VAL A 26 5.57 41.50 -42.52
CA VAL A 26 6.23 42.54 -41.71
C VAL A 26 5.23 43.01 -40.65
N LEU A 27 5.56 42.77 -39.37
CA LEU A 27 4.76 43.27 -38.25
C LEU A 27 5.00 44.80 -38.10
N ASP A 28 3.91 45.58 -38.01
CA ASP A 28 3.95 47.05 -38.00
C ASP A 28 4.80 47.62 -36.84
N LYS A 29 5.71 48.54 -37.18
CA LYS A 29 6.72 49.17 -36.28
C LYS A 29 6.16 50.18 -35.28
N ALA A 30 4.91 50.05 -34.82
CA ALA A 30 4.37 50.99 -33.83
C ALA A 30 5.21 50.91 -32.54
N GLU A 31 5.69 52.05 -32.04
CA GLU A 31 6.80 52.27 -31.09
C GLU A 31 6.67 51.64 -29.67
N GLY A 32 5.86 50.60 -29.49
CA GLY A 32 5.53 50.02 -28.19
C GLY A 32 5.45 48.50 -28.16
N GLY A 33 6.30 47.78 -28.90
CA GLY A 33 6.38 46.31 -28.82
C GLY A 33 5.08 45.57 -29.16
N LEU A 34 5.07 44.23 -29.01
CA LEU A 34 3.86 43.44 -29.24
C LEU A 34 2.87 43.56 -28.05
N PRO A 35 1.59 43.92 -28.28
CA PRO A 35 0.58 43.96 -27.22
C PRO A 35 0.24 42.55 -26.70
N GLY A 36 -0.32 42.45 -25.49
CA GLY A 36 -0.78 41.15 -24.95
C GLY A 36 -1.91 40.54 -25.79
N GLY A 37 -1.91 39.21 -25.97
CA GLY A 37 -2.90 38.48 -26.76
C GLY A 37 -2.48 38.15 -28.21
N VAL A 38 -1.22 38.35 -28.56
CA VAL A 38 -0.66 37.94 -29.86
C VAL A 38 -0.47 36.43 -29.90
N TRP A 39 -0.70 35.81 -31.05
CA TRP A 39 -0.44 34.38 -31.29
C TRP A 39 0.62 34.21 -32.36
N LEU A 40 1.64 33.41 -32.06
CA LEU A 40 2.55 32.85 -33.05
C LEU A 40 1.92 31.59 -33.61
N ALA A 41 1.61 31.60 -34.90
CA ALA A 41 1.02 30.45 -35.58
C ALA A 41 2.07 29.83 -36.49
N LEU A 42 2.31 28.53 -36.32
CA LEU A 42 3.23 27.74 -37.09
C LEU A 42 2.42 26.77 -37.96
N GLU A 43 2.42 27.01 -39.26
CA GLU A 43 1.89 26.05 -40.22
C GLU A 43 2.86 24.88 -40.32
N TYR A 44 2.32 23.65 -40.21
CA TYR A 44 3.09 22.44 -40.39
C TYR A 44 2.42 21.56 -41.44
N THR A 45 3.24 20.85 -42.20
CA THR A 45 2.80 19.79 -43.11
C THR A 45 3.52 18.51 -42.73
N ALA A 46 2.82 17.38 -42.79
CA ALA A 46 3.41 16.08 -42.51
C ALA A 46 2.87 15.06 -43.53
N PRO A 47 3.64 14.04 -43.94
CA PRO A 47 3.16 13.06 -44.91
C PRO A 47 1.84 12.41 -44.45
N GLY A 48 0.79 12.49 -45.28
CA GLY A 48 -0.53 11.95 -44.94
C GLY A 48 -1.36 12.79 -43.95
N LEU A 49 -0.96 14.04 -43.70
CA LEU A 49 -1.73 15.07 -43.02
C LEU A 49 -1.79 16.33 -43.90
N ASP A 50 -2.99 16.87 -44.08
CA ASP A 50 -3.17 18.20 -44.66
C ASP A 50 -2.49 19.25 -43.74
N ALA A 51 -2.18 20.43 -44.29
CA ALA A 51 -1.55 21.51 -43.54
C ALA A 51 -2.32 21.78 -42.22
N GLY A 52 -1.61 21.68 -41.10
CA GLY A 52 -2.12 21.94 -39.76
C GLY A 52 -1.51 23.21 -39.18
N LEU A 53 -2.13 23.74 -38.13
CA LEU A 53 -1.68 24.97 -37.48
C LEU A 53 -1.42 24.73 -36.00
N LEU A 54 -0.21 25.05 -35.57
CA LEU A 54 0.19 25.08 -34.18
C LEU A 54 0.21 26.54 -33.70
N SER A 55 -0.60 26.89 -32.72
CA SER A 55 -0.73 28.27 -32.23
C SER A 55 -0.20 28.42 -30.81
N LEU A 56 0.64 29.42 -30.60
CA LEU A 56 1.32 29.73 -29.35
C LEU A 56 1.01 31.17 -28.94
N PRO A 57 0.47 31.44 -27.74
CA PRO A 57 0.29 32.82 -27.30
C PRO A 57 1.63 33.45 -26.92
N VAL A 58 1.94 34.62 -27.47
CA VAL A 58 3.13 35.43 -27.19
C VAL A 58 2.69 36.71 -26.47
N GLY A 59 2.88 36.74 -25.15
CA GLY A 59 2.59 37.91 -24.31
C GLY A 59 1.18 37.95 -23.70
N GLY A 60 1.10 38.14 -22.38
CA GLY A 60 -0.14 38.35 -21.62
C GLY A 60 -0.85 37.08 -21.11
N ARG A 61 -1.72 37.20 -20.08
CA ARG A 61 -2.68 36.15 -19.70
C ARG A 61 -3.69 35.99 -20.84
N SER A 62 -3.89 34.77 -21.35
CA SER A 62 -5.02 34.49 -22.28
C SER A 62 -6.31 35.07 -21.68
N PRO A 63 -7.03 35.94 -22.39
CA PRO A 63 -8.42 36.21 -22.05
C PRO A 63 -9.14 34.87 -22.14
N SER A 64 -9.83 34.47 -21.07
CA SER A 64 -10.73 33.31 -21.10
C SER A 64 -11.70 33.49 -22.29
N GLY A 65 -11.48 32.74 -23.39
CA GLY A 65 -12.33 32.77 -24.58
C GLY A 65 -11.71 33.30 -25.90
N ALA A 66 -10.42 33.63 -25.97
CA ALA A 66 -9.79 33.97 -27.25
C ALA A 66 -9.46 32.71 -28.09
N THR A 67 -10.09 32.57 -29.26
CA THR A 67 -9.86 31.46 -30.20
C THR A 67 -8.58 31.69 -31.00
N PRO A 68 -7.72 30.67 -31.19
CA PRO A 68 -6.55 30.81 -32.06
C PRO A 68 -6.94 31.11 -33.52
N PRO A 69 -6.04 31.73 -34.32
CA PRO A 69 -6.26 31.84 -35.76
C PRO A 69 -6.48 30.45 -36.36
N ALA A 70 -7.42 30.31 -37.29
CA ALA A 70 -7.69 29.07 -38.02
C ALA A 70 -7.12 29.18 -39.44
N LEU A 71 -6.56 28.08 -39.97
CA LEU A 71 -6.19 28.00 -41.38
C LEU A 71 -7.43 28.24 -42.27
N PRO A 72 -7.30 28.91 -43.42
CA PRO A 72 -8.32 28.88 -44.46
C PRO A 72 -8.60 27.42 -44.83
N ALA A 73 -9.86 26.99 -44.72
CA ALA A 73 -10.23 25.59 -44.93
C ALA A 73 -9.81 25.11 -46.34
N ALA A 74 -8.85 24.18 -46.41
CA ALA A 74 -8.71 23.31 -47.57
C ALA A 74 -9.90 22.32 -47.57
N PRO A 75 -10.50 22.01 -48.73
CA PRO A 75 -11.71 21.19 -48.79
C PRO A 75 -11.36 19.73 -48.49
N GLY A 76 -11.50 19.30 -47.23
CA GLY A 76 -11.49 17.86 -46.90
C GLY A 76 -10.98 17.39 -45.52
N GLY A 77 -10.34 18.24 -44.72
CA GLY A 77 -9.75 17.82 -43.43
C GLY A 77 -10.56 18.22 -42.19
N ARG A 78 -10.81 17.28 -41.27
CA ARG A 78 -11.37 17.59 -39.93
C ARG A 78 -10.34 18.41 -39.12
N PRO A 79 -10.75 19.46 -38.39
CA PRO A 79 -9.85 20.23 -37.54
C PRO A 79 -9.32 19.36 -36.38
N ALA A 80 -8.00 19.38 -36.17
CA ALA A 80 -7.37 18.77 -35.00
C ALA A 80 -7.68 19.63 -33.76
N THR A 81 -8.39 19.04 -32.80
CA THR A 81 -8.72 19.68 -31.53
C THR A 81 -7.45 19.83 -30.69
N VAL A 82 -7.06 21.07 -30.37
CA VAL A 82 -6.05 21.35 -29.34
C VAL A 82 -6.69 21.01 -27.99
N SER A 83 -6.31 19.88 -27.40
CA SER A 83 -6.81 19.44 -26.10
C SER A 83 -5.81 19.86 -25.01
N GLY A 84 -6.27 20.63 -24.03
CA GLY A 84 -5.53 20.96 -22.82
C GLY A 84 -5.91 20.03 -21.66
N ALA A 85 -4.89 19.54 -20.94
CA ALA A 85 -4.83 18.95 -19.58
C ALA A 85 -4.07 17.59 -19.54
N PRO A 86 -3.33 17.30 -18.45
CA PRO A 86 -1.92 16.92 -18.51
C PRO A 86 -1.66 15.40 -18.52
N SER A 87 -0.54 15.01 -19.13
CA SER A 87 0.18 13.78 -18.78
C SER A 87 1.57 14.16 -18.26
N GLN A 88 2.02 13.55 -17.17
CA GLN A 88 3.22 13.97 -16.45
C GLN A 88 4.46 13.95 -17.36
N GLY A 89 4.99 15.15 -17.63
CA GLY A 89 6.06 15.42 -18.59
C GLY A 89 5.79 16.63 -19.50
N ASP A 90 4.58 17.21 -19.48
CA ASP A 90 4.26 18.40 -20.27
C ASP A 90 5.05 19.64 -19.81
N ARG A 91 6.11 19.94 -20.56
CA ARG A 91 6.76 21.24 -20.54
C ARG A 91 5.79 22.30 -21.07
N PRO A 92 5.80 23.52 -20.50
CA PRO A 92 4.95 24.62 -20.95
C PRO A 92 5.17 24.91 -22.45
N GLY A 93 4.09 24.88 -23.23
CA GLY A 93 4.12 25.05 -24.68
C GLY A 93 2.83 24.58 -25.33
N ALA A 94 2.62 24.97 -26.58
CA ALA A 94 1.56 24.42 -27.42
C ALA A 94 2.05 23.10 -28.02
N TRP A 95 1.23 22.06 -27.96
CA TRP A 95 1.54 20.73 -28.50
C TRP A 95 0.44 20.25 -29.44
N VAL A 96 0.84 19.51 -30.48
CA VAL A 96 -0.05 18.80 -31.39
C VAL A 96 0.38 17.34 -31.43
N GLU A 97 -0.55 16.47 -31.05
CA GLU A 97 -0.39 15.01 -31.18
C GLU A 97 -0.48 14.63 -32.66
N LEU A 98 0.59 14.02 -33.18
CA LEU A 98 0.64 13.50 -34.55
C LEU A 98 0.35 12.00 -34.56
N GLY A 99 1.04 11.24 -33.69
CA GLY A 99 0.93 9.78 -33.58
C GLY A 99 1.18 9.05 -34.90
N ARG A 100 2.17 9.49 -35.70
CA ARG A 100 2.41 8.98 -37.06
C ARG A 100 3.75 8.26 -37.19
N VAL A 101 3.74 7.17 -37.96
CA VAL A 101 4.93 6.38 -38.32
C VAL A 101 5.32 6.66 -39.77
N PHE A 102 6.57 7.06 -39.98
CA PHE A 102 7.23 7.36 -41.24
C PHE A 102 8.42 6.41 -41.44
N GLY A 103 8.13 5.19 -41.90
CA GLY A 103 9.14 4.14 -42.00
C GLY A 103 9.73 3.81 -40.62
N PRO A 104 11.06 3.96 -40.40
CA PRO A 104 11.66 3.72 -39.08
C PRO A 104 11.39 4.85 -38.05
N LEU A 105 10.86 6.00 -38.46
CA LEU A 105 10.64 7.14 -37.57
C LEU A 105 9.19 7.22 -37.11
N HIS A 106 8.93 7.11 -35.82
CA HIS A 106 7.65 7.39 -35.19
C HIS A 106 7.67 8.78 -34.54
N VAL A 107 6.83 9.70 -35.03
CA VAL A 107 6.68 11.03 -34.44
C VAL A 107 5.39 11.04 -33.62
N ARG A 108 5.53 11.16 -32.30
CA ARG A 108 4.39 11.19 -31.39
C ARG A 108 3.72 12.55 -31.42
N ARG A 109 4.48 13.62 -31.20
CA ARG A 109 3.96 15.00 -31.19
C ARG A 109 5.02 16.03 -31.55
N ILE A 110 4.54 17.17 -32.01
CA ILE A 110 5.33 18.38 -32.23
C ILE A 110 4.80 19.51 -31.37
N GLY A 111 5.65 20.44 -30.97
CA GLY A 111 5.25 21.54 -30.13
C GLY A 111 6.06 22.80 -30.35
N ALA A 112 5.58 23.90 -29.78
CA ALA A 112 6.24 25.18 -29.77
C ALA A 112 6.13 25.81 -28.38
N SER A 113 7.15 26.53 -27.95
CA SER A 113 7.09 27.31 -26.71
C SER A 113 7.90 28.60 -26.84
N TYR A 114 7.61 29.58 -25.99
CA TYR A 114 8.37 30.82 -25.88
C TYR A 114 8.78 31.00 -24.42
N GLU A 115 10.09 31.04 -24.17
CA GLU A 115 10.66 31.11 -22.82
C GLU A 115 11.93 31.96 -22.85
N ALA A 116 11.98 32.99 -22.01
CA ALA A 116 13.16 33.85 -21.81
C ALA A 116 13.82 34.32 -23.12
N GLY A 117 13.03 34.94 -24.01
CA GLY A 117 13.54 35.45 -25.29
C GLY A 117 13.65 34.41 -26.40
N THR A 118 13.58 33.11 -26.11
CA THR A 118 13.79 32.05 -27.10
C THR A 118 12.47 31.40 -27.54
N VAL A 119 12.24 31.29 -28.85
CA VAL A 119 11.18 30.46 -29.43
C VAL A 119 11.72 29.06 -29.69
N TRP A 120 11.11 28.05 -29.07
CA TRP A 120 11.49 26.65 -29.19
C TRP A 120 10.51 25.89 -30.07
N LEU A 121 11.02 25.19 -31.09
CA LEU A 121 10.31 24.13 -31.82
C LEU A 121 10.70 22.79 -31.23
N MET A 122 9.72 21.99 -30.84
CA MET A 122 9.90 20.78 -30.03
C MET A 122 9.35 19.55 -30.75
N VAL A 123 9.99 18.40 -30.55
CA VAL A 123 9.57 17.11 -31.10
C VAL A 123 9.77 16.02 -30.04
N ASP A 124 8.74 15.18 -29.87
CA ASP A 124 8.84 13.92 -29.16
C ASP A 124 8.61 12.77 -30.15
N GLY A 125 9.51 11.80 -30.15
CA GLY A 125 9.46 10.72 -31.12
C GLY A 125 10.47 9.61 -30.86
N GLU A 126 10.43 8.61 -31.71
CA GLU A 126 11.22 7.40 -31.65
C GLU A 126 11.70 7.01 -33.05
N PHE A 127 12.92 6.53 -33.15
CA PHE A 127 13.47 5.95 -34.37
C PHE A 127 13.82 4.49 -34.11
N THR A 128 13.20 3.57 -34.85
CA THR A 128 13.40 2.13 -34.72
C THR A 128 13.99 1.55 -35.99
N ALA A 129 15.18 0.97 -35.89
CA ALA A 129 15.83 0.26 -36.98
C ALA A 129 16.53 -0.99 -36.48
N SER A 130 16.29 -2.13 -37.15
CA SER A 130 16.96 -3.40 -36.83
C SER A 130 16.86 -3.80 -35.35
N GLY A 131 15.69 -3.62 -34.72
CA GLY A 131 15.47 -3.97 -33.30
C GLY A 131 16.22 -3.09 -32.29
N ILE A 132 16.77 -1.95 -32.74
CA ILE A 132 17.23 -0.85 -31.90
C ILE A 132 16.21 0.29 -32.02
N SER A 133 15.71 0.76 -30.89
CA SER A 133 14.87 1.95 -30.77
C SER A 133 15.64 3.08 -30.10
N LEU A 134 15.58 4.27 -30.66
CA LEU A 134 16.12 5.50 -30.12
C LEU A 134 14.96 6.45 -29.86
N SER A 135 14.66 6.77 -28.61
CA SER A 135 13.58 7.69 -28.25
C SER A 135 14.14 9.03 -27.78
N VAL A 136 13.45 10.11 -28.13
CA VAL A 136 13.76 11.46 -27.66
C VAL A 136 12.54 12.09 -27.03
N SER A 137 12.77 12.77 -25.91
CA SER A 137 11.77 13.60 -25.24
C SER A 137 12.29 15.03 -25.13
N GLY A 138 11.45 16.00 -25.47
CA GLY A 138 11.76 17.42 -25.43
C GLY A 138 12.98 17.80 -26.27
N LEU A 139 13.20 17.13 -27.42
CA LEU A 139 14.18 17.57 -28.41
C LEU A 139 13.68 18.88 -28.99
N ALA A 140 14.49 19.93 -28.93
CA ALA A 140 14.07 21.24 -29.41
C ALA A 140 15.20 22.05 -30.06
N LEU A 141 14.80 22.82 -31.07
CA LEU A 141 15.60 23.88 -31.69
C LEU A 141 15.00 25.22 -31.27
N GLY A 142 15.82 26.06 -30.67
CA GLY A 142 15.46 27.38 -30.18
C GLY A 142 16.06 28.48 -31.06
N ALA A 143 15.28 29.49 -31.42
CA ALA A 143 15.81 30.74 -31.96
C ALA A 143 15.76 31.79 -30.85
N ASP A 144 16.92 32.25 -30.39
CA ASP A 144 17.00 33.32 -29.39
C ASP A 144 16.67 34.65 -30.06
N LEU A 145 15.52 35.20 -29.73
CA LEU A 145 15.06 36.45 -30.34
C LEU A 145 15.77 37.65 -29.75
N ASP A 146 16.28 37.57 -28.51
CA ASP A 146 16.86 38.71 -27.77
C ASP A 146 18.33 38.98 -28.12
N ALA A 147 18.99 38.07 -28.84
CA ALA A 147 20.41 38.15 -29.18
C ALA A 147 20.62 38.49 -30.67
N GLU A 148 21.56 39.39 -30.95
CA GLU A 148 21.95 39.75 -32.32
C GLU A 148 22.25 38.51 -33.17
N GLY A 149 21.63 38.42 -34.34
CA GLY A 149 21.85 37.33 -35.30
C GLY A 149 21.07 36.03 -35.02
N PHE A 150 20.10 36.04 -34.10
CA PHE A 150 19.18 34.92 -33.83
C PHE A 150 19.87 33.56 -33.64
N PRO A 151 20.82 33.44 -32.69
CA PRO A 151 21.61 32.22 -32.55
C PRO A 151 20.71 31.01 -32.25
N VAL A 152 20.94 29.93 -33.01
CA VAL A 152 20.21 28.66 -32.83
C VAL A 152 20.71 27.96 -31.58
N ARG A 153 19.80 27.67 -30.65
CA ARG A 153 20.03 26.89 -29.44
C ARG A 153 19.45 25.49 -29.60
N THR A 154 20.04 24.52 -28.93
CA THR A 154 19.53 23.14 -28.90
C THR A 154 19.19 22.75 -27.48
N ARG A 155 18.17 21.91 -27.33
CA ARG A 155 17.73 21.39 -26.05
C ARG A 155 17.31 19.93 -26.23
N LEU A 156 17.65 19.10 -25.25
CA LEU A 156 17.21 17.71 -25.18
C LEU A 156 16.69 17.45 -23.76
N GLY A 157 15.46 16.97 -23.65
CA GLY A 157 14.83 16.65 -22.38
C GLY A 157 15.08 15.23 -21.91
N GLY A 158 15.19 14.29 -22.82
CA GLY A 158 15.59 12.92 -22.54
C GLY A 158 15.95 12.16 -23.80
N LEU A 159 16.77 11.13 -23.62
CA LEU A 159 17.23 10.22 -24.65
C LEU A 159 17.09 8.80 -24.12
N GLY A 160 16.35 7.97 -24.85
CA GLY A 160 16.23 6.54 -24.59
C GLY A 160 16.89 5.73 -25.71
N VAL A 161 17.46 4.60 -25.33
CA VAL A 161 17.99 3.58 -26.24
C VAL A 161 17.47 2.24 -25.78
N GLU A 162 16.85 1.50 -26.68
CA GLU A 162 16.38 0.15 -26.43
C GLU A 162 16.87 -0.79 -27.53
N PHE A 163 17.27 -1.99 -27.12
CA PHE A 163 17.52 -3.12 -27.98
C PHE A 163 16.69 -4.31 -27.47
N ALA A 164 15.70 -4.72 -28.26
CA ALA A 164 14.77 -5.79 -27.90
C ALA A 164 14.83 -6.90 -28.94
N ARG A 165 15.55 -7.99 -28.63
CA ARG A 165 15.57 -9.21 -29.42
C ARG A 165 15.63 -10.43 -28.50
N PRO A 166 14.52 -11.19 -28.33
CA PRO A 166 14.51 -12.35 -27.46
C PRO A 166 15.70 -13.28 -27.74
N PRO A 167 16.43 -13.74 -26.71
CA PRO A 167 16.10 -13.63 -25.29
C PRO A 167 16.70 -12.40 -24.56
N LEU A 168 17.28 -11.43 -25.28
CA LEU A 168 17.95 -10.25 -24.72
C LEU A 168 17.10 -8.98 -24.86
N LEU A 169 16.95 -8.25 -23.76
CA LEU A 169 16.45 -6.88 -23.72
C LEU A 169 17.51 -6.00 -23.05
N VAL A 170 17.82 -4.86 -23.66
CA VAL A 170 18.63 -3.80 -23.06
C VAL A 170 17.87 -2.50 -23.28
N SER A 171 17.47 -1.81 -22.23
CA SER A 171 16.75 -0.55 -22.33
C SER A 171 17.36 0.45 -21.35
N GLY A 172 17.64 1.66 -21.80
CA GLY A 172 18.21 2.69 -20.93
C GLY A 172 17.78 4.07 -21.37
N ALA A 173 17.67 4.98 -20.41
CA ALA A 173 17.27 6.35 -20.67
C ALA A 173 18.00 7.33 -19.76
N LEU A 174 18.28 8.50 -20.30
CA LEU A 174 18.75 9.69 -19.60
C LEU A 174 17.71 10.78 -19.72
N VAL A 175 17.35 11.42 -18.61
CA VAL A 175 16.33 12.47 -18.55
C VAL A 175 16.88 13.66 -17.80
N ASN A 176 16.81 14.84 -18.42
CA ASN A 176 17.18 16.11 -17.83
C ASN A 176 15.98 16.73 -17.11
N ARG A 177 16.11 16.99 -15.80
CA ARG A 177 15.07 17.63 -14.99
C ARG A 177 15.00 19.12 -15.30
N VAL A 178 13.84 19.57 -15.77
CA VAL A 178 13.60 20.98 -16.12
C VAL A 178 12.27 21.44 -15.50
N PRO A 179 12.27 22.48 -14.63
CA PRO A 179 13.45 23.20 -14.17
C PRO A 179 14.34 22.34 -13.25
N PRO A 180 15.65 22.64 -13.14
CA PRO A 180 16.51 21.99 -12.15
C PRO A 180 16.03 22.33 -10.73
N PRO A 181 16.28 21.46 -9.72
CA PRO A 181 15.97 21.76 -8.33
C PRO A 181 16.69 23.01 -7.83
N GLU A 182 16.18 23.62 -6.76
CA GLU A 182 16.79 24.80 -6.14
C GLU A 182 18.26 24.52 -5.78
N GLY A 183 19.15 25.48 -6.07
CA GLY A 183 20.59 25.35 -5.87
C GLY A 183 21.36 24.61 -6.98
N TYR A 184 20.67 23.95 -7.91
CA TYR A 184 21.29 23.27 -9.05
C TYR A 184 21.11 24.04 -10.36
N GLU A 185 22.09 23.89 -11.25
CA GLU A 185 22.02 24.37 -12.64
C GLU A 185 21.68 23.23 -13.62
N LEU A 186 21.97 21.98 -13.25
CA LEU A 186 21.73 20.79 -14.06
C LEU A 186 21.43 19.58 -13.17
N MET A 187 20.46 18.77 -13.58
CA MET A 187 20.20 17.45 -13.01
C MET A 187 19.76 16.49 -14.11
N VAL A 188 20.53 15.43 -14.32
CA VAL A 188 20.25 14.36 -15.28
C VAL A 188 20.09 13.06 -14.51
N GLY A 189 18.90 12.47 -14.55
CA GLY A 189 18.62 11.13 -14.06
C GLY A 189 18.83 10.09 -15.15
N GLY A 190 19.32 8.92 -14.79
CA GLY A 190 19.58 7.82 -15.71
C GLY A 190 19.07 6.49 -15.19
N MET A 191 18.61 5.64 -16.09
CA MET A 191 18.23 4.26 -15.80
C MET A 191 18.72 3.34 -16.91
N LEU A 192 19.14 2.13 -16.56
CA LEU A 192 19.52 1.05 -17.46
C LEU A 192 18.94 -0.26 -16.94
N VAL A 193 18.30 -1.00 -17.83
CA VAL A 193 17.73 -2.33 -17.60
C VAL A 193 18.35 -3.29 -18.61
N VAL A 194 18.87 -4.40 -18.13
CA VAL A 194 19.35 -5.52 -18.95
C VAL A 194 18.63 -6.78 -18.50
N GLN A 195 17.99 -7.48 -19.43
CA GLN A 195 17.22 -8.67 -19.12
C GLN A 195 17.53 -9.82 -20.07
N LEU A 196 17.80 -10.96 -19.46
CA LEU A 196 18.08 -12.28 -20.02
C LEU A 196 17.31 -13.33 -19.18
N PRO A 197 17.15 -14.58 -19.65
CA PRO A 197 16.33 -15.58 -18.96
C PRO A 197 16.75 -15.89 -17.51
N GLN A 198 18.03 -15.73 -17.18
CA GLN A 198 18.58 -16.02 -15.84
C GLN A 198 19.32 -14.82 -15.22
N LEU A 199 19.26 -13.66 -15.86
CA LEU A 199 19.93 -12.45 -15.41
C LEU A 199 19.00 -11.25 -15.66
N GLY A 200 18.64 -10.55 -14.60
CA GLY A 200 18.06 -9.22 -14.67
C GLY A 200 19.01 -8.23 -13.99
N LEU A 201 19.26 -7.08 -14.57
CA LEU A 201 20.06 -6.00 -13.99
C LEU A 201 19.33 -4.69 -14.19
N THR A 202 19.16 -3.95 -13.11
CA THR A 202 18.63 -2.58 -13.12
C THR A 202 19.65 -1.67 -12.47
N VAL A 203 19.98 -0.57 -13.14
CA VAL A 203 20.91 0.46 -12.67
C VAL A 203 20.22 1.80 -12.79
N VAL A 204 20.32 2.63 -11.76
CA VAL A 204 19.78 3.98 -11.71
C VAL A 204 20.85 4.90 -11.19
N GLY A 205 20.91 6.13 -11.69
CA GLY A 205 21.83 7.12 -11.18
C GLY A 205 21.38 8.53 -11.49
N ALA A 206 22.10 9.48 -10.91
CA ALA A 206 21.91 10.88 -11.20
C ALA A 206 23.24 11.59 -11.25
N TYR A 207 23.37 12.48 -12.23
CA TYR A 207 24.40 13.49 -12.30
C TYR A 207 23.77 14.85 -12.03
N GLN A 208 24.38 15.62 -11.13
CA GLN A 208 23.95 16.93 -10.72
C GLN A 208 25.11 17.91 -10.79
N ARG A 209 24.81 19.16 -11.15
CA ARG A 209 25.79 20.26 -11.07
C ARG A 209 25.15 21.41 -10.32
N ARG A 210 25.79 21.81 -9.23
CA ARG A 210 25.37 22.96 -8.39
C ARG A 210 25.70 24.27 -9.10
N ARG A 211 25.03 25.37 -8.73
CA ARG A 211 25.27 26.69 -9.35
C ARG A 211 26.70 27.24 -9.16
N ASP A 212 27.43 26.74 -8.18
CA ASP A 212 28.86 27.01 -7.96
C ASP A 212 29.78 26.17 -8.86
N GLY A 213 29.21 25.37 -9.77
CA GLY A 213 29.91 24.50 -10.72
C GLY A 213 30.28 23.13 -10.15
N MET A 214 29.99 22.84 -8.88
CA MET A 214 30.41 21.59 -8.27
C MET A 214 29.58 20.39 -8.76
N PRO A 215 30.22 19.32 -9.27
CA PRO A 215 29.51 18.12 -9.71
C PRO A 215 29.22 17.19 -8.55
N SER A 216 28.07 16.52 -8.61
CA SER A 216 27.65 15.42 -7.73
C SER A 216 27.12 14.28 -8.60
N LEU A 217 27.50 13.04 -8.29
CA LEU A 217 27.09 11.86 -9.03
C LEU A 217 26.77 10.74 -8.06
N PHE A 218 25.71 9.99 -8.33
CA PHE A 218 25.59 8.66 -7.76
C PHE A 218 24.99 7.67 -8.75
N VAL A 219 25.28 6.40 -8.50
CA VAL A 219 24.74 5.26 -9.23
C VAL A 219 24.48 4.12 -8.24
N PHE A 220 23.34 3.45 -8.41
CA PHE A 220 22.98 2.26 -7.67
C PHE A 220 22.39 1.24 -8.63
N GLY A 221 22.86 0.00 -8.55
CA GLY A 221 22.43 -1.08 -9.38
C GLY A 221 22.18 -2.35 -8.60
N ARG A 222 21.24 -3.15 -9.07
CA ARG A 222 20.82 -4.40 -8.48
C ARG A 222 20.52 -5.39 -9.59
N GLY A 223 21.03 -6.60 -9.46
CA GLY A 223 20.83 -7.65 -10.43
C GLY A 223 20.42 -8.97 -9.79
N THR A 224 19.40 -9.59 -10.37
CA THR A 224 18.96 -10.95 -10.03
C THR A 224 19.73 -11.92 -10.90
N MET A 225 20.40 -12.89 -10.28
CA MET A 225 21.20 -13.90 -10.96
C MET A 225 21.28 -15.19 -10.14
N ALA A 226 21.22 -16.34 -10.82
CA ALA A 226 21.32 -17.64 -10.17
C ALA A 226 22.79 -18.01 -9.86
N LEU A 227 23.43 -17.30 -8.92
CA LEU A 227 24.82 -17.55 -8.52
C LEU A 227 25.03 -18.89 -7.81
N GLY A 228 23.96 -19.49 -7.28
CA GLY A 228 24.03 -20.74 -6.55
C GLY A 228 24.53 -20.54 -5.12
N GLY A 229 25.27 -21.53 -4.61
CA GLY A 229 25.76 -21.58 -3.22
C GLY A 229 25.51 -22.95 -2.58
N PRO A 230 26.11 -23.24 -1.41
CA PRO A 230 25.87 -24.48 -0.70
C PRO A 230 24.36 -24.62 -0.38
N PRO A 231 23.81 -25.86 -0.29
CA PRO A 231 22.38 -26.08 -0.05
C PRO A 231 21.73 -25.20 1.04
N PRO A 232 22.36 -24.93 2.21
CA PRO A 232 21.75 -24.09 3.24
C PRO A 232 21.81 -22.58 2.97
N PHE A 233 22.54 -22.09 1.96
CA PHE A 233 22.65 -20.66 1.65
C PHE A 233 22.94 -20.42 0.17
N ARG A 234 21.97 -19.84 -0.56
CA ARG A 234 22.09 -19.51 -1.98
C ARG A 234 21.98 -18.00 -2.20
N VAL A 235 22.90 -17.44 -2.97
CA VAL A 235 22.84 -16.05 -3.42
C VAL A 235 21.97 -15.98 -4.67
N ARG A 236 21.01 -15.05 -4.67
CA ARG A 236 20.00 -14.85 -5.74
C ARG A 236 20.16 -13.55 -6.50
N GLY A 237 20.96 -12.64 -5.96
CA GLY A 237 21.16 -11.33 -6.54
C GLY A 237 22.28 -10.58 -5.85
N LEU A 238 22.78 -9.58 -6.54
CA LEU A 238 23.83 -8.66 -6.08
C LEU A 238 23.32 -7.24 -6.22
N ALA A 239 23.77 -6.37 -5.32
CA ALA A 239 23.59 -4.93 -5.43
C ALA A 239 24.94 -4.24 -5.27
N ALA A 240 25.12 -3.13 -5.97
CA ALA A 240 26.30 -2.28 -5.85
C ALA A 240 25.91 -0.82 -6.04
N GLY A 241 26.55 0.07 -5.30
CA GLY A 241 26.33 1.51 -5.43
C GLY A 241 27.60 2.30 -5.19
N PHE A 242 27.62 3.49 -5.74
CA PHE A 242 28.70 4.45 -5.63
C PHE A 242 28.12 5.86 -5.68
N GLY A 243 28.67 6.76 -4.87
CA GLY A 243 28.44 8.18 -5.04
C GLY A 243 29.66 9.03 -4.73
N PHE A 244 29.71 10.17 -5.41
CA PHE A 244 30.79 11.15 -5.38
C PHE A 244 30.22 12.55 -5.17
N ASN A 245 30.78 13.31 -4.24
CA ASN A 245 30.22 14.56 -3.74
C ASN A 245 28.73 14.42 -3.36
N SER A 246 28.40 13.27 -2.78
CA SER A 246 27.08 12.92 -2.29
C SER A 246 27.19 12.15 -0.99
N SER A 247 26.14 12.22 -0.19
CA SER A 247 25.99 11.54 1.09
C SER A 247 24.77 10.61 1.05
N VAL A 248 24.81 9.53 1.82
CA VAL A 248 23.69 8.59 2.02
C VAL A 248 23.27 8.56 3.49
N ARG A 249 22.05 9.00 3.77
CA ARG A 249 21.46 8.87 5.10
C ARG A 249 21.22 7.40 5.43
N VAL A 250 21.92 6.90 6.45
CA VAL A 250 21.71 5.53 6.93
C VAL A 250 20.38 5.42 7.70
N PRO A 251 19.45 4.52 7.33
CA PRO A 251 18.10 4.42 7.94
C PRO A 251 18.12 4.04 9.42
N GLY A 252 17.17 4.55 10.20
CA GLY A 252 16.94 4.13 11.59
C GLY A 252 16.45 2.69 11.72
N ALA A 253 16.36 2.19 12.96
CA ALA A 253 15.69 0.92 13.23
C ALA A 253 14.17 1.06 12.96
N GLY A 254 13.59 0.21 12.10
CA GLY A 254 12.20 0.33 11.62
C GLY A 254 12.06 1.06 10.26
N GLU A 255 13.17 1.50 9.66
CA GLU A 255 13.21 2.12 8.33
C GLU A 255 13.97 1.27 7.31
N VAL A 256 14.58 0.15 7.73
CA VAL A 256 15.50 -0.62 6.88
C VAL A 256 14.78 -1.25 5.69
N GLU A 257 13.54 -1.73 5.88
CA GLU A 257 12.73 -2.29 4.80
C GLU A 257 12.30 -1.23 3.78
N ARG A 258 12.04 -0.01 4.25
CA ARG A 258 11.65 1.15 3.42
C ARG A 258 12.85 1.85 2.79
N PHE A 259 14.07 1.51 3.19
CA PHE A 259 15.27 2.13 2.64
C PHE A 259 15.42 1.81 1.15
N PRO A 260 15.52 2.81 0.25
CA PRO A 260 15.47 2.55 -1.19
C PRO A 260 16.64 1.71 -1.74
N LEU A 261 17.82 1.71 -1.11
CA LEU A 261 18.90 0.82 -1.54
C LEU A 261 18.67 -0.64 -1.09
N MET A 262 17.74 -0.86 -0.15
CA MET A 262 17.23 -2.19 0.17
C MET A 262 16.12 -2.56 -0.81
N SER A 263 15.03 -1.80 -0.90
CA SER A 263 13.78 -2.22 -1.61
C SER A 263 13.54 -1.57 -2.98
N GLY A 264 14.21 -0.47 -3.30
CA GLY A 264 13.82 0.49 -4.34
C GLY A 264 13.98 0.03 -5.79
N LEU A 265 14.57 -1.14 -6.05
CA LEU A 265 14.75 -1.69 -7.40
C LEU A 265 14.00 -3.02 -7.61
N ASP A 266 13.09 -3.39 -6.71
CA ASP A 266 12.23 -4.58 -6.87
C ASP A 266 10.88 -4.23 -7.52
N GLY A 267 10.27 -5.19 -8.23
CA GLY A 267 8.88 -5.10 -8.71
C GLY A 267 8.71 -4.40 -10.06
N ASN A 268 7.53 -3.80 -10.27
CA ASN A 268 7.22 -3.09 -11.51
C ASN A 268 7.95 -1.74 -11.53
N LEU A 269 9.02 -1.68 -12.31
CA LEU A 269 9.85 -0.48 -12.44
C LEU A 269 9.08 0.59 -13.23
N PRO A 270 9.07 1.86 -12.80
CA PRO A 270 8.51 2.94 -13.58
C PRO A 270 9.33 3.11 -14.87
N GLU A 271 8.65 3.48 -15.95
CA GLU A 271 9.30 3.73 -17.25
C GLU A 271 10.18 4.98 -17.22
N ASN A 272 9.91 5.92 -16.31
CA ASN A 272 10.62 7.19 -16.21
C ASN A 272 11.79 7.11 -15.20
N PRO A 273 13.05 7.32 -15.64
CA PRO A 273 14.22 7.35 -14.76
C PRO A 273 14.11 8.36 -13.61
N MET A 274 13.45 9.49 -13.82
CA MET A 274 13.29 10.53 -12.79
C MET A 274 12.38 10.09 -11.65
N GLU A 275 11.34 9.31 -11.94
CA GLU A 275 10.44 8.79 -10.90
C GLU A 275 11.18 7.78 -10.02
N MET A 276 11.96 6.89 -10.64
CA MET A 276 12.82 5.97 -9.91
C MET A 276 13.89 6.71 -9.10
N LEU A 277 14.48 7.74 -9.69
CA LEU A 277 15.45 8.59 -9.01
C LEU A 277 14.82 9.31 -7.81
N ASP A 278 13.60 9.81 -7.91
CA ASP A 278 12.92 10.46 -6.79
C ASP A 278 12.67 9.47 -5.63
N ARG A 279 12.38 8.20 -5.93
CA ARG A 279 12.29 7.13 -4.91
C ARG A 279 13.64 6.86 -4.23
N LEU A 280 14.74 6.87 -4.98
CA LEU A 280 16.09 6.58 -4.46
C LEU A 280 16.72 7.77 -3.73
N SER A 281 16.55 8.98 -4.25
CA SER A 281 17.25 10.18 -3.78
C SER A 281 16.51 10.88 -2.64
N GLY A 282 15.19 11.05 -2.74
CA GLY A 282 14.30 11.68 -1.76
C GLY A 282 14.99 12.37 -0.56
N GLU A 283 14.85 11.77 0.62
CA GLU A 283 15.53 12.18 1.85
C GLU A 283 16.80 11.34 2.15
N TRP A 284 17.19 10.47 1.22
CA TRP A 284 18.15 9.39 1.43
C TRP A 284 19.52 9.68 0.82
N VAL A 285 19.56 10.32 -0.35
CA VAL A 285 20.80 10.66 -1.05
C VAL A 285 20.78 12.15 -1.39
N SER A 286 21.75 12.88 -0.86
CA SER A 286 21.89 14.32 -1.08
C SER A 286 23.27 14.67 -1.61
N SER A 287 23.41 15.82 -2.28
CA SER A 287 24.74 16.33 -2.65
C SER A 287 25.46 16.83 -1.40
N GLU A 288 26.68 16.35 -1.19
CA GLU A 288 27.54 16.77 -0.11
C GLU A 288 29.01 16.81 -0.59
N PRO A 289 29.59 18.01 -0.73
CA PRO A 289 30.96 18.18 -1.21
C PRO A 289 31.99 17.37 -0.42
N GLY A 290 32.90 16.68 -1.11
CA GLY A 290 34.00 15.95 -0.46
C GLY A 290 33.62 14.61 0.14
N GLN A 291 32.34 14.23 0.13
CA GLN A 291 31.89 12.91 0.55
C GLN A 291 31.85 11.90 -0.60
N LEU A 292 32.17 10.65 -0.27
CA LEU A 292 32.12 9.50 -1.15
C LEU A 292 31.47 8.33 -0.41
N TRP A 293 30.63 7.57 -1.10
CA TRP A 293 30.06 6.36 -0.53
C TRP A 293 30.10 5.18 -1.49
N LEU A 294 30.17 3.98 -0.92
CA LEU A 294 30.15 2.69 -1.59
C LEU A 294 29.08 1.81 -0.95
N ALA A 295 28.29 1.12 -1.77
CA ALA A 295 27.33 0.13 -1.30
C ALA A 295 27.59 -1.21 -1.99
N ALA A 296 27.45 -2.31 -1.24
CA ALA A 296 27.55 -3.66 -1.78
C ALA A 296 26.53 -4.55 -1.05
N GLY A 297 25.71 -5.28 -1.79
CA GLY A 297 24.63 -6.07 -1.21
C GLY A 297 24.41 -7.41 -1.90
N ILE A 298 23.72 -8.29 -1.20
CA ILE A 298 23.32 -9.61 -1.67
C ILE A 298 21.84 -9.86 -1.35
N ASP A 299 21.18 -10.59 -2.25
CA ASP A 299 19.95 -11.28 -1.93
C ASP A 299 20.24 -12.74 -1.71
N PHE A 300 19.63 -13.33 -0.70
CA PHE A 300 19.90 -14.71 -0.36
C PHE A 300 18.63 -15.47 0.01
N THR A 301 18.75 -16.79 -0.12
CA THR A 301 17.89 -17.71 0.62
C THR A 301 18.70 -18.65 1.46
N SER A 302 18.26 -18.85 2.69
CA SER A 302 18.83 -19.82 3.60
C SER A 302 17.83 -20.95 3.88
N PHE A 303 18.30 -22.20 3.80
CA PHE A 303 17.52 -23.44 3.93
C PHE A 303 16.23 -23.48 3.07
N GLU A 304 16.20 -22.67 2.01
CA GLU A 304 15.05 -22.41 1.14
C GLU A 304 13.79 -21.79 1.80
N PHE A 305 13.71 -21.69 3.12
CA PHE A 305 12.53 -21.13 3.81
C PHE A 305 12.77 -19.73 4.39
N ILE A 306 14.02 -19.29 4.52
CA ILE A 306 14.38 -17.92 4.88
C ILE A 306 14.81 -17.19 3.61
N THR A 307 14.15 -16.09 3.29
CA THR A 307 14.55 -15.15 2.23
C THR A 307 15.03 -13.86 2.87
N GLY A 308 16.11 -13.28 2.38
CA GLY A 308 16.59 -12.02 2.93
C GLY A 308 17.50 -11.25 2.00
N ARG A 309 17.88 -10.08 2.48
CA ARG A 309 18.75 -9.12 1.80
C ARG A 309 19.74 -8.57 2.81
N LEU A 310 20.98 -8.35 2.38
CA LEU A 310 22.02 -7.67 3.14
C LEU A 310 22.65 -6.59 2.27
N LEU A 311 22.95 -5.44 2.85
CA LEU A 311 23.60 -4.32 2.19
C LEU A 311 24.65 -3.73 3.14
N ALA A 312 25.91 -3.81 2.75
CA ALA A 312 26.99 -3.04 3.36
C ALA A 312 27.07 -1.67 2.69
N LEU A 313 27.22 -0.62 3.49
CA LEU A 313 27.40 0.77 3.07
C LEU A 313 28.64 1.32 3.78
N LEU A 314 29.52 1.96 3.02
CA LEU A 314 30.66 2.73 3.49
C LEU A 314 30.46 4.15 3.01
N GLU A 315 30.62 5.12 3.90
CA GLU A 315 30.65 6.54 3.58
C GLU A 315 31.89 7.16 4.21
N ALA A 316 32.66 7.89 3.42
CA ALA A 316 33.95 8.45 3.78
C ALA A 316 34.14 9.85 3.16
N GLY A 317 34.71 10.74 3.94
CA GLY A 317 35.01 12.13 3.59
C GLY A 317 35.68 12.77 4.81
N ASP A 318 34.99 13.71 5.45
CA ASP A 318 35.42 14.26 6.74
C ASP A 318 35.24 13.28 7.90
N THR A 319 34.25 12.39 7.79
CA THR A 319 33.98 11.33 8.78
C THR A 319 33.76 10.00 8.08
N LEU A 320 34.07 8.92 8.81
CA LEU A 320 33.84 7.54 8.38
C LEU A 320 32.56 7.00 9.01
N THR A 321 31.66 6.48 8.18
CA THR A 321 30.50 5.68 8.57
C THR A 321 30.54 4.33 7.85
N LEU A 322 30.38 3.24 8.61
CA LEU A 322 30.19 1.89 8.08
C LEU A 322 28.83 1.40 8.54
N ALA A 323 28.03 0.85 7.64
CA ALA A 323 26.73 0.26 7.96
C ALA A 323 26.56 -1.11 7.31
N LEU A 324 25.92 -2.03 8.02
CA LEU A 324 25.39 -3.29 7.51
C LEU A 324 23.90 -3.32 7.80
N LEU A 325 23.10 -3.32 6.74
CA LEU A 325 21.65 -3.30 6.79
C LEU A 325 21.13 -4.64 6.27
N GLY A 326 20.04 -5.14 6.85
CA GLY A 326 19.49 -6.42 6.43
C GLY A 326 18.00 -6.57 6.66
N THR A 327 17.37 -7.38 5.83
CA THR A 327 16.01 -7.88 6.05
C THR A 327 16.00 -9.40 5.92
N ALA A 328 15.19 -10.07 6.72
CA ALA A 328 14.96 -11.50 6.63
C ALA A 328 13.47 -11.80 6.83
N ARG A 329 12.96 -12.79 6.09
CA ARG A 329 11.57 -13.24 6.13
C ARG A 329 11.50 -14.76 6.12
N ALA A 330 10.62 -15.31 6.95
CA ALA A 330 10.20 -16.71 6.93
C ALA A 330 8.67 -16.78 7.12
N ALA A 331 8.00 -17.69 6.43
CA ALA A 331 6.55 -17.90 6.54
C ALA A 331 6.21 -19.40 6.56
N PHE A 332 5.24 -19.77 7.39
CA PHE A 332 4.89 -21.16 7.69
C PHE A 332 3.36 -21.38 7.64
N PRO A 333 2.88 -22.40 6.92
CA PRO A 333 3.62 -23.21 5.94
C PRO A 333 4.10 -22.36 4.75
N ARG A 334 5.11 -22.86 4.01
CA ARG A 334 5.66 -22.18 2.83
C ARG A 334 4.68 -22.10 1.64
N LYS A 335 3.66 -22.97 1.63
CA LYS A 335 2.62 -23.05 0.59
C LYS A 335 1.26 -23.09 1.28
N GLY A 336 0.28 -22.39 0.72
CA GLY A 336 -1.04 -22.21 1.32
C GLY A 336 -1.09 -21.01 2.27
N ARG A 337 -2.14 -20.93 3.09
CA ARG A 337 -2.30 -19.85 4.09
C ARG A 337 -1.26 -20.02 5.20
N ALA A 338 -0.37 -19.03 5.36
CA ALA A 338 0.60 -19.02 6.43
C ALA A 338 -0.05 -18.69 7.78
N TYR A 339 0.07 -19.57 8.77
CA TYR A 339 -0.35 -19.31 10.15
C TYR A 339 0.75 -18.64 10.97
N ALA A 340 2.00 -18.60 10.51
CA ALA A 340 3.05 -17.85 11.18
C ALA A 340 3.97 -17.18 10.16
N GLN A 341 4.41 -15.96 10.48
CA GLN A 341 5.35 -15.19 9.68
C GLN A 341 6.30 -14.43 10.60
N ILE A 342 7.58 -14.47 10.25
CA ILE A 342 8.61 -13.69 10.91
C ILE A 342 9.25 -12.83 9.84
N LYS A 343 9.20 -11.51 10.00
CA LYS A 343 10.06 -10.57 9.28
C LYS A 343 10.90 -9.79 10.28
N LEU A 344 12.17 -9.64 9.96
CA LEU A 344 13.18 -9.03 10.82
C LEU A 344 13.99 -8.02 10.01
N GLU A 345 14.17 -6.82 10.57
CA GLU A 345 15.17 -5.86 10.12
C GLU A 345 16.43 -5.96 10.98
N LEU A 346 17.59 -5.78 10.36
CA LEU A 346 18.90 -5.73 10.99
C LEU A 346 19.58 -4.42 10.60
N ARG A 347 20.20 -3.75 11.58
CA ARG A 347 21.01 -2.55 11.39
C ARG A 347 22.25 -2.62 12.25
N ILE A 348 23.43 -2.52 11.65
CA ILE A 348 24.70 -2.40 12.36
C ILE A 348 25.43 -1.18 11.81
N VAL A 349 25.82 -0.23 12.64
CA VAL A 349 26.49 1.01 12.23
C VAL A 349 27.66 1.33 13.13
N HIS A 350 28.79 1.64 12.51
CA HIS A 350 29.91 2.31 13.13
C HIS A 350 29.97 3.75 12.60
N SER A 351 30.05 4.72 13.50
CA SER A 351 30.18 6.14 13.15
C SER A 351 31.33 6.76 13.93
N SER A 352 32.36 7.20 13.19
CA SER A 352 33.49 7.92 13.78
C SER A 352 33.07 9.30 14.31
N ALA A 353 32.19 10.00 13.60
CA ALA A 353 31.65 11.30 14.02
C ALA A 353 30.97 11.26 15.39
N ARG A 354 30.20 10.19 15.66
CA ARG A 354 29.48 10.00 16.92
C ARG A 354 30.30 9.26 17.98
N GLY A 355 31.44 8.68 17.58
CA GLY A 355 32.21 7.76 18.42
C GLY A 355 31.35 6.61 18.93
N ALA A 356 30.60 5.94 18.04
CA ALA A 356 29.65 4.91 18.45
C ALA A 356 29.60 3.71 17.50
N PHE A 357 29.33 2.54 18.07
CA PHE A 357 28.96 1.32 17.36
C PHE A 357 27.59 0.87 17.84
N GLU A 358 26.65 0.71 16.92
CA GLU A 358 25.25 0.39 17.18
C GLU A 358 24.90 -0.88 16.39
N ALA A 359 24.38 -1.91 17.03
CA ALA A 359 23.80 -3.08 16.40
C ALA A 359 22.37 -3.25 16.91
N GLY A 360 21.39 -3.36 16.02
CA GLY A 360 19.99 -3.48 16.38
C GLY A 360 19.23 -4.38 15.42
N ALA A 361 18.16 -4.97 15.92
CA ALA A 361 17.25 -5.76 15.12
C ALA A 361 15.81 -5.56 15.59
N GLN A 362 14.84 -5.61 14.68
CA GLN A 362 13.44 -5.33 15.00
C GLN A 362 12.48 -6.19 14.17
N LEU A 363 11.47 -6.75 14.83
CA LEU A 363 10.37 -7.44 14.17
C LEU A 363 9.39 -6.43 13.55
N TYR A 364 8.87 -6.77 12.38
CA TYR A 364 7.82 -6.03 11.68
C TYR A 364 6.92 -7.01 10.93
N ASP A 365 5.63 -6.69 10.75
CA ASP A 365 4.61 -7.55 10.11
C ASP A 365 4.73 -9.05 10.46
N SER A 366 5.16 -9.32 11.69
CA SER A 366 5.39 -10.68 12.18
C SER A 366 4.14 -11.09 12.94
N TYR A 367 3.74 -12.35 12.81
CA TYR A 367 2.55 -12.86 13.46
C TYR A 367 2.65 -14.36 13.71
N VAL A 368 1.83 -14.84 14.63
CA VAL A 368 1.66 -16.27 14.93
C VAL A 368 0.17 -16.58 15.03
N ILE A 369 -0.25 -17.76 14.58
CA ILE A 369 -1.66 -18.21 14.46
C ILE A 369 -2.44 -17.42 13.39
N ASP A 370 -2.51 -16.09 13.51
CA ASP A 370 -3.28 -15.19 12.64
C ASP A 370 -2.59 -13.82 12.52
N PRO A 371 -2.69 -13.10 11.39
CA PRO A 371 -2.13 -11.75 11.25
C PRO A 371 -2.55 -10.75 12.34
N ASN A 372 -3.71 -10.95 12.98
CA ASN A 372 -4.17 -10.11 14.09
C ASN A 372 -3.43 -10.38 15.42
N CYS A 373 -2.70 -11.49 15.53
CA CYS A 373 -1.79 -11.79 16.64
C CYS A 373 -0.37 -11.39 16.23
N SER A 374 -0.15 -10.08 16.18
CA SER A 374 1.09 -9.48 15.72
C SER A 374 2.18 -9.59 16.79
N LEU A 375 3.35 -10.05 16.39
CA LEU A 375 4.55 -10.15 17.22
C LEU A 375 5.29 -8.80 17.22
N THR A 376 5.78 -8.42 18.39
CA THR A 376 6.61 -7.23 18.60
C THR A 376 7.89 -7.60 19.33
N GLY A 377 8.96 -6.86 19.07
CA GLY A 377 10.25 -7.13 19.67
C GLY A 377 11.37 -6.40 18.97
N GLY A 378 12.24 -5.79 19.76
CA GLY A 378 13.49 -5.23 19.29
C GLY A 378 14.67 -5.62 20.17
N PHE A 379 15.85 -5.54 19.56
CA PHE A 379 17.14 -5.78 20.16
C PHE A 379 18.03 -4.59 19.85
N ALA A 380 18.84 -4.16 20.82
CA ALA A 380 19.90 -3.19 20.59
C ALA A 380 21.13 -3.49 21.43
N TYR A 381 22.28 -3.24 20.83
CA TYR A 381 23.58 -3.16 21.45
C TYR A 381 24.23 -1.86 20.98
N THR A 382 24.65 -1.01 21.90
CA THR A 382 25.36 0.22 21.58
C THR A 382 26.58 0.34 22.48
N MET A 383 27.72 0.73 21.91
CA MET A 383 28.91 1.14 22.65
C MET A 383 29.37 2.51 22.17
N TRP A 384 29.84 3.34 23.10
CA TRP A 384 30.39 4.66 22.82
C TRP A 384 31.89 4.68 23.13
N PHE A 385 32.67 5.35 22.28
CA PHE A 385 34.13 5.36 22.32
C PHE A 385 34.69 6.67 21.73
N GLY A 386 36.01 6.83 21.81
CA GLY A 386 36.71 7.99 21.24
C GLY A 386 36.26 9.31 21.87
N ASP A 387 35.98 10.30 21.03
CA ASP A 387 35.59 11.65 21.46
C ASP A 387 34.11 11.78 21.86
N SER A 388 33.37 10.66 21.93
CA SER A 388 31.98 10.67 22.38
C SER A 388 31.88 11.16 23.83
N PRO A 389 30.91 12.02 24.19
CA PRO A 389 30.65 12.40 25.59
C PRO A 389 30.34 11.23 26.51
N HIS A 390 29.97 10.08 25.95
CA HIS A 390 29.62 8.85 26.64
C HIS A 390 30.68 7.75 26.49
N ALA A 391 31.91 8.10 26.07
CA ALA A 391 32.96 7.13 25.80
C ALA A 391 33.23 6.20 26.99
N GLY A 392 33.28 4.89 26.72
CA GLY A 392 33.43 3.84 27.73
C GLY A 392 32.12 3.24 28.23
N ASP A 393 30.97 3.85 27.89
CA ASP A 393 29.64 3.32 28.19
C ASP A 393 29.18 2.30 27.14
N PHE A 394 28.27 1.41 27.54
CA PHE A 394 27.59 0.48 26.63
C PHE A 394 26.20 0.09 27.13
N ALA A 395 25.30 -0.19 26.21
CA ALA A 395 23.96 -0.72 26.48
C ALA A 395 23.72 -2.00 25.68
N LEU A 396 23.13 -3.00 26.32
CA LEU A 396 22.61 -4.22 25.67
C LEU A 396 21.19 -4.45 26.16
N THR A 397 20.23 -4.53 25.25
CA THR A 397 18.81 -4.70 25.59
C THR A 397 18.07 -5.52 24.55
N ALA A 398 17.12 -6.32 25.02
CA ALA A 398 16.16 -7.04 24.21
C ALA A 398 14.78 -6.80 24.82
N GLY A 399 13.88 -6.16 24.06
CA GLY A 399 12.59 -5.74 24.57
C GLY A 399 12.63 -4.49 25.46
N GLY A 400 13.71 -3.71 25.42
CA GLY A 400 13.87 -2.48 26.18
C GLY A 400 14.19 -2.73 27.67
N TYR A 401 14.03 -1.69 28.49
CA TYR A 401 14.43 -1.72 29.91
C TYR A 401 13.25 -1.97 30.84
N HIS A 402 13.48 -2.51 32.03
CA HIS A 402 12.42 -2.69 33.02
C HIS A 402 11.69 -1.35 33.32
N PRO A 403 10.35 -1.30 33.47
CA PRO A 403 9.62 -0.04 33.69
C PRO A 403 10.07 0.78 34.91
N GLY A 404 10.62 0.13 35.94
CA GLY A 404 11.17 0.78 37.13
C GLY A 404 12.65 1.16 37.03
N TYR A 405 13.29 0.90 35.89
CA TYR A 405 14.64 1.39 35.60
C TYR A 405 14.53 2.66 34.76
N GLU A 406 15.20 3.73 35.17
CA GLU A 406 15.32 4.97 34.40
C GLU A 406 16.58 4.90 33.54
N PRO A 407 16.50 4.49 32.25
CA PRO A 407 17.68 4.43 31.41
C PRO A 407 18.22 5.84 31.13
N PRO A 408 19.56 6.01 31.05
CA PRO A 408 20.15 7.24 30.54
C PRO A 408 19.57 7.65 29.18
N GLY A 409 19.45 8.96 28.93
CA GLY A 409 18.78 9.46 27.72
C GLY A 409 19.43 9.05 26.39
N HIS A 410 20.72 8.73 26.38
CA HIS A 410 21.44 8.24 25.21
C HIS A 410 21.27 6.74 24.96
N TYR A 411 20.64 5.99 25.87
CA TYR A 411 20.43 4.55 25.71
C TYR A 411 19.37 4.26 24.64
N PRO A 412 19.58 3.24 23.79
CA PRO A 412 18.67 2.93 22.69
C PRO A 412 17.30 2.49 23.22
N GLN A 413 16.24 2.98 22.60
CA GLN A 413 14.87 2.55 22.85
C GLN A 413 14.45 1.55 21.77
N VAL A 414 13.94 0.39 22.18
CA VAL A 414 13.50 -0.68 21.27
C VAL A 414 12.11 -1.17 21.63
N PRO A 415 11.32 -1.67 20.66
CA PRO A 415 10.01 -2.26 20.93
C PRO A 415 10.09 -3.40 21.96
N ARG A 416 9.08 -3.48 22.83
CA ARG A 416 8.93 -4.56 23.82
C ARG A 416 8.86 -5.92 23.12
N LEU A 417 9.49 -6.93 23.71
CA LEU A 417 9.24 -8.32 23.31
C LEU A 417 7.84 -8.71 23.74
N GLY A 418 7.06 -9.25 22.83
CA GLY A 418 5.71 -9.72 23.13
C GLY A 418 4.88 -9.93 21.88
N PHE A 419 3.57 -9.96 22.07
CA PHE A 419 2.61 -9.99 21.00
C PHE A 419 1.42 -9.11 21.38
N SER A 420 0.79 -8.51 20.39
CA SER A 420 -0.51 -7.86 20.52
C SER A 420 -1.50 -8.68 19.72
N TRP A 421 -2.49 -9.26 20.41
CA TRP A 421 -3.58 -9.93 19.73
C TRP A 421 -4.81 -9.03 19.74
N SER A 422 -5.08 -8.42 18.60
CA SER A 422 -6.35 -7.75 18.37
C SER A 422 -7.40 -8.81 18.04
N LEU A 423 -7.77 -9.61 19.05
CA LEU A 423 -9.08 -10.27 19.03
C LEU A 423 -10.07 -9.13 18.87
N GLY A 424 -10.89 -9.21 17.82
CA GLY A 424 -11.67 -8.08 17.38
C GLY A 424 -12.36 -7.31 18.51
N LEU A 425 -12.44 -5.98 18.37
CA LEU A 425 -13.42 -5.17 19.10
C LEU A 425 -14.85 -5.72 18.95
N LEU A 426 -15.11 -6.43 17.85
CA LEU A 426 -16.17 -7.44 17.76
C LEU A 426 -15.71 -8.65 18.57
N GLY A 427 -16.28 -8.89 19.75
CA GLY A 427 -15.99 -10.08 20.56
C GLY A 427 -16.16 -11.40 19.78
N ARG A 428 -16.13 -12.56 20.45
CA ARG A 428 -16.38 -13.83 19.76
C ARG A 428 -17.84 -13.86 19.26
N PRO A 429 -18.10 -13.83 17.94
CA PRO A 429 -19.45 -13.90 17.44
C PRO A 429 -20.04 -15.27 17.82
N LEU A 430 -21.24 -15.27 18.37
CA LEU A 430 -21.94 -16.50 18.73
C LEU A 430 -23.01 -16.78 17.68
N ALA A 431 -23.14 -18.05 17.29
CA ALA A 431 -24.21 -18.52 16.44
C ALA A 431 -25.37 -19.03 17.30
N LEU A 432 -26.58 -18.61 16.91
CA LEU A 432 -27.83 -19.17 17.42
C LEU A 432 -28.35 -20.17 16.39
N VAL A 433 -28.34 -21.46 16.72
CA VAL A 433 -28.58 -22.55 15.77
C VAL A 433 -29.76 -23.39 16.23
N ARG A 434 -30.75 -23.60 15.38
CA ARG A 434 -31.80 -24.58 15.64
C ARG A 434 -31.32 -25.97 15.23
N ALA A 435 -31.32 -26.90 16.17
CA ALA A 435 -30.90 -28.29 15.97
C ALA A 435 -32.01 -29.27 16.35
N ARG A 436 -31.99 -30.46 15.76
CA ARG A 436 -32.86 -31.58 16.14
C ARG A 436 -32.01 -32.78 16.53
N VAL A 437 -32.25 -33.29 17.73
CA VAL A 437 -31.59 -34.48 18.28
C VAL A 437 -32.52 -35.68 18.15
N ARG A 438 -31.98 -36.78 17.59
CA ARG A 438 -32.65 -38.09 17.49
C ARG A 438 -31.59 -39.20 17.40
N ILE A 439 -31.98 -40.43 17.74
CA ILE A 439 -31.15 -41.62 17.52
C ILE A 439 -31.81 -42.46 16.43
N ASP A 440 -31.10 -42.69 15.34
CA ASP A 440 -31.57 -43.45 14.19
C ASP A 440 -31.03 -44.89 14.26
N LEU A 441 -31.93 -45.87 14.10
CA LEU A 441 -31.55 -47.28 13.97
C LEU A 441 -31.24 -47.61 12.51
N ASP A 442 -30.17 -48.39 12.29
CA ASP A 442 -29.81 -48.94 10.98
C ASP A 442 -30.65 -50.19 10.65
N GLY A 443 -31.97 -49.99 10.57
CA GLY A 443 -32.95 -51.05 10.37
C GLY A 443 -33.96 -51.19 11.52
N PRO A 444 -34.89 -52.15 11.42
CA PRO A 444 -35.87 -52.41 12.48
C PRO A 444 -35.19 -52.93 13.75
N ALA A 445 -35.73 -52.56 14.91
CA ALA A 445 -35.21 -53.06 16.18
C ALA A 445 -35.37 -54.59 16.27
N HIS A 446 -34.29 -55.31 16.57
CA HIS A 446 -34.33 -56.74 16.76
C HIS A 446 -35.10 -57.11 18.03
N TYR A 447 -35.90 -58.17 17.93
CA TYR A 447 -36.57 -58.82 19.06
C TYR A 447 -35.56 -59.56 19.93
N ASP A 448 -35.90 -59.80 21.21
CA ASP A 448 -35.07 -60.60 22.11
C ASP A 448 -34.93 -62.04 21.58
N PRO A 449 -33.71 -62.52 21.27
CA PRO A 449 -33.51 -63.87 20.73
C PRO A 449 -33.60 -64.99 21.79
N ALA A 450 -33.92 -64.67 23.04
CA ALA A 450 -34.10 -65.67 24.08
C ALA A 450 -35.14 -66.73 23.68
N TRP A 451 -34.85 -67.99 23.98
CA TRP A 451 -35.70 -69.15 23.62
C TRP A 451 -37.19 -68.97 24.00
N ARG A 452 -37.46 -68.28 25.11
CA ARG A 452 -38.82 -68.00 25.60
C ARG A 452 -39.64 -67.09 24.68
N ASN A 453 -38.97 -66.26 23.87
CA ASN A 453 -39.54 -65.20 23.04
C ASN A 453 -39.55 -65.57 21.54
N LEU A 454 -39.28 -66.84 21.20
CA LEU A 454 -39.07 -67.28 19.82
C LEU A 454 -40.38 -67.49 19.04
N LEU A 455 -41.47 -67.84 19.74
CA LEU A 455 -42.80 -68.07 19.17
C LEU A 455 -43.72 -66.84 19.31
N ASP A 456 -43.53 -66.07 20.37
CA ASP A 456 -44.26 -64.83 20.64
C ASP A 456 -43.23 -63.74 21.00
N PRO A 457 -42.70 -63.01 20.00
CA PRO A 457 -41.60 -62.08 20.20
C PRO A 457 -42.07 -60.82 20.94
N GLU A 458 -41.45 -60.55 22.09
CA GLU A 458 -41.68 -59.30 22.82
C GLU A 458 -41.12 -58.09 22.06
N PRO A 459 -41.83 -56.95 22.02
CA PRO A 459 -41.34 -55.72 21.39
C PRO A 459 -40.01 -55.28 21.98
N SER A 460 -39.08 -54.86 21.13
CA SER A 460 -37.76 -54.41 21.57
C SER A 460 -37.87 -53.20 22.50
N ALA A 461 -37.30 -53.32 23.71
CA ALA A 461 -37.19 -52.21 24.67
C ALA A 461 -36.39 -51.03 24.10
N LEU A 462 -35.60 -51.24 23.04
CA LEU A 462 -34.84 -50.19 22.36
C LEU A 462 -35.76 -49.06 21.85
N THR A 463 -36.94 -49.34 21.31
CA THR A 463 -37.78 -48.29 20.71
C THR A 463 -38.56 -47.43 21.73
N THR A 464 -38.56 -47.87 23.00
CA THR A 464 -39.27 -47.23 24.12
C THR A 464 -38.33 -46.67 25.18
N HIS A 465 -37.11 -47.22 25.30
CA HIS A 465 -36.10 -46.69 26.19
C HIS A 465 -35.69 -45.27 25.76
N ARG A 466 -35.43 -44.40 26.74
CA ARG A 466 -34.94 -43.04 26.51
C ARG A 466 -33.50 -42.94 26.96
N TRP A 467 -32.59 -42.83 25.98
CA TRP A 467 -31.18 -42.68 26.25
C TRP A 467 -30.86 -41.22 26.54
N PRO A 468 -30.17 -40.93 27.66
CA PRO A 468 -29.67 -39.59 27.92
C PRO A 468 -28.65 -39.20 26.84
N VAL A 469 -28.76 -37.97 26.34
CA VAL A 469 -27.82 -37.35 25.41
C VAL A 469 -27.24 -36.14 26.11
N ARG A 470 -25.94 -36.15 26.35
CA ARG A 470 -25.21 -34.98 26.85
C ARG A 470 -24.64 -34.22 25.66
N LEU A 471 -24.98 -32.94 25.54
CA LEU A 471 -24.47 -32.05 24.51
C LEU A 471 -23.39 -31.15 25.11
N GLY A 472 -22.28 -31.01 24.41
CA GLY A 472 -21.14 -30.22 24.85
C GLY A 472 -20.27 -30.93 25.89
N GLU A 473 -18.98 -30.62 25.87
CA GLU A 473 -18.03 -31.00 26.92
C GLU A 473 -17.16 -29.79 27.26
N ARG A 474 -17.16 -29.39 28.54
CA ARG A 474 -16.48 -28.16 29.00
C ARG A 474 -14.97 -28.27 28.84
N ASP A 475 -14.42 -29.44 29.15
CA ASP A 475 -12.98 -29.68 29.16
C ASP A 475 -12.43 -29.97 27.75
N ASP A 476 -13.30 -30.14 26.76
CA ASP A 476 -12.90 -30.28 25.37
C ASP A 476 -12.78 -28.92 24.70
N LEU A 477 -11.54 -28.47 24.49
CA LEU A 477 -11.24 -27.19 23.81
C LEU A 477 -11.74 -27.15 22.35
N GLY A 478 -12.10 -28.29 21.76
CA GLY A 478 -12.72 -28.39 20.45
C GLY A 478 -14.25 -28.24 20.47
N ASP A 479 -14.88 -28.24 21.64
CA ASP A 479 -16.33 -28.12 21.74
C ASP A 479 -16.79 -26.66 21.64
N GLY A 480 -17.70 -26.40 20.69
CA GLY A 480 -18.24 -25.08 20.41
C GLY A 480 -19.49 -24.73 21.22
N LEU A 481 -20.09 -25.66 21.96
CA LEU A 481 -21.36 -25.41 22.66
C LEU A 481 -21.15 -24.54 23.91
N LEU A 482 -21.93 -23.46 24.01
CA LEU A 482 -22.00 -22.66 25.24
C LEU A 482 -23.24 -23.01 26.05
N ALA A 483 -24.38 -23.11 25.37
CA ALA A 483 -25.64 -23.42 26.00
C ALA A 483 -26.69 -23.90 24.99
N TYR A 484 -27.78 -24.48 25.47
CA TYR A 484 -28.97 -24.75 24.68
C TYR A 484 -30.25 -24.50 25.48
N VAL A 485 -31.34 -24.21 24.75
CA VAL A 485 -32.71 -24.21 25.28
C VAL A 485 -33.52 -25.29 24.56
N HIS A 486 -34.49 -25.86 25.27
CA HIS A 486 -35.49 -26.71 24.63
C HIS A 486 -36.44 -25.82 23.82
N GLU A 487 -36.72 -26.20 22.58
CA GLU A 487 -37.70 -25.47 21.79
C GLU A 487 -39.06 -25.45 22.51
N ARG A 488 -39.66 -24.25 22.57
CA ARG A 488 -40.92 -23.93 23.29
C ARG A 488 -40.80 -23.86 24.82
N ASP A 489 -39.66 -24.18 25.41
CA ASP A 489 -39.35 -23.91 26.81
C ASP A 489 -38.10 -23.02 26.91
N TYR A 490 -38.35 -21.71 26.83
CA TYR A 490 -37.32 -20.68 26.90
C TYR A 490 -37.13 -20.15 28.33
N GLY A 491 -37.72 -20.79 29.34
CA GLY A 491 -37.60 -20.38 30.74
C GLY A 491 -36.34 -20.90 31.43
N THR A 492 -35.59 -21.80 30.79
CA THR A 492 -34.36 -22.39 31.32
C THR A 492 -33.31 -22.51 30.20
N LEU A 493 -32.09 -22.06 30.47
CA LEU A 493 -30.93 -22.18 29.58
C LEU A 493 -29.95 -23.21 30.16
N HIS A 494 -29.78 -24.33 29.46
CA HIS A 494 -28.83 -25.37 29.84
C HIS A 494 -27.43 -24.99 29.36
N THR A 495 -26.47 -24.85 30.26
CA THR A 495 -25.11 -24.38 29.95
C THR A 495 -24.05 -25.42 30.28
N VAL A 496 -22.93 -25.39 29.55
CA VAL A 496 -21.75 -26.24 29.83
C VAL A 496 -21.03 -25.85 31.13
N LEU A 497 -21.36 -24.70 31.72
CA LEU A 497 -20.85 -24.27 33.01
C LEU A 497 -21.37 -25.17 34.14
N ASP A 498 -20.52 -25.42 35.14
CA ASP A 498 -20.88 -26.21 36.32
C ASP A 498 -21.52 -25.35 37.42
N THR A 499 -21.81 -25.95 38.57
CA THR A 499 -22.45 -25.23 39.68
C THR A 499 -21.52 -24.20 40.34
N ASP A 500 -20.22 -24.44 40.31
CA ASP A 500 -19.23 -23.54 40.92
C ASP A 500 -19.03 -22.30 40.03
N ASP A 501 -18.99 -22.48 38.69
CA ASP A 501 -18.94 -21.37 37.73
C ASP A 501 -20.18 -20.46 37.83
N LEU A 502 -21.35 -21.07 38.06
CA LEU A 502 -22.61 -20.33 38.19
C LEU A 502 -22.74 -19.62 39.54
N ALA A 503 -21.98 -20.00 40.57
CA ALA A 503 -22.05 -19.36 41.88
C ALA A 503 -21.59 -17.88 41.84
N ASP A 504 -20.68 -17.56 40.92
CA ASP A 504 -20.16 -16.20 40.71
C ASP A 504 -21.08 -15.33 39.84
N LEU A 505 -22.01 -15.95 39.12
CA LEU A 505 -22.97 -15.29 38.25
C LEU A 505 -24.27 -15.09 39.05
N GLU A 506 -24.52 -13.88 39.54
CA GLU A 506 -25.75 -13.52 40.27
C GLU A 506 -27.01 -13.84 39.42
N ASP A 507 -27.52 -15.07 39.48
CA ASP A 507 -28.75 -15.54 38.81
C ASP A 507 -29.88 -15.75 39.83
N PRO A 508 -30.54 -14.68 40.29
CA PRO A 508 -31.63 -14.77 41.25
C PRO A 508 -32.88 -15.49 40.68
N GLY A 509 -32.95 -15.71 39.36
CA GLY A 509 -34.07 -16.33 38.67
C GLY A 509 -33.93 -17.84 38.44
N GLY A 510 -32.73 -18.40 38.61
CA GLY A 510 -32.43 -19.80 38.29
C GLY A 510 -32.62 -20.15 36.81
N TYR A 511 -32.38 -19.16 35.95
CA TYR A 511 -32.49 -19.29 34.49
C TYR A 511 -31.41 -20.22 33.92
N LEU A 512 -30.19 -20.13 34.45
CA LEU A 512 -29.05 -20.94 34.04
C LEU A 512 -29.06 -22.28 34.79
N ARG A 513 -28.94 -23.39 34.05
CA ARG A 513 -28.78 -24.73 34.64
C ARG A 513 -27.61 -25.48 34.03
N PRO A 514 -26.72 -26.10 34.83
CA PRO A 514 -25.66 -26.94 34.30
C PRO A 514 -26.21 -28.10 33.47
N ILE A 515 -25.51 -28.43 32.39
CA ILE A 515 -25.73 -29.68 31.66
C ILE A 515 -25.18 -30.82 32.53
N GLY A 516 -26.09 -31.52 33.21
CA GLY A 516 -25.76 -32.70 34.01
C GLY A 516 -25.44 -33.93 33.16
N THR A 517 -25.91 -35.10 33.58
CA THR A 517 -25.62 -36.39 32.93
C THR A 517 -26.36 -36.63 31.59
N GLY A 518 -26.97 -35.58 31.00
CA GLY A 518 -27.78 -35.69 29.78
C GLY A 518 -29.20 -36.22 30.00
N THR A 519 -29.63 -36.48 31.25
CA THR A 519 -30.98 -36.97 31.57
C THR A 519 -32.10 -35.98 31.19
N GLY A 520 -31.79 -34.67 31.18
CA GLY A 520 -32.72 -33.63 30.70
C GLY A 520 -32.99 -33.69 29.20
N LEU A 521 -32.11 -34.34 28.43
CA LEU A 521 -32.23 -34.53 26.99
C LEU A 521 -32.17 -36.03 26.68
N ALA A 522 -33.28 -36.73 26.90
CA ALA A 522 -33.36 -38.16 26.67
C ALA A 522 -34.28 -38.50 25.49
N VAL A 523 -33.75 -39.18 24.47
CA VAL A 523 -34.46 -39.53 23.22
C VAL A 523 -34.49 -41.04 23.00
N SER A 524 -35.45 -41.52 22.21
CA SER A 524 -35.57 -42.95 21.87
C SER A 524 -35.01 -43.22 20.47
N ALA A 525 -34.21 -44.28 20.35
CA ALA A 525 -33.76 -44.87 19.10
C ALA A 525 -34.91 -45.50 18.32
N ARG A 526 -35.10 -45.08 17.08
CA ARG A 526 -36.11 -45.62 16.17
C ARG A 526 -35.59 -45.65 14.74
N PRO A 527 -36.20 -46.46 13.85
CA PRO A 527 -35.94 -46.34 12.42
C PRO A 527 -36.23 -44.90 11.95
N PRO A 528 -35.47 -44.34 10.98
CA PRO A 528 -35.61 -42.94 10.56
C PRO A 528 -37.03 -42.50 10.16
N HIS A 529 -37.85 -43.43 9.64
CA HIS A 529 -39.21 -43.19 9.18
C HIS A 529 -40.28 -43.32 10.29
N GLU A 530 -39.93 -43.83 11.47
CA GLU A 530 -40.86 -44.08 12.59
C GLU A 530 -40.73 -43.05 13.72
N HIS A 531 -39.91 -42.01 13.51
CA HIS A 531 -39.82 -40.91 14.46
C HIS A 531 -41.10 -40.10 14.49
N THR A 532 -41.52 -39.78 15.71
CA THR A 532 -42.66 -38.90 16.00
C THR A 532 -42.16 -37.65 16.74
N SER A 533 -43.01 -36.63 16.89
CA SER A 533 -42.65 -35.43 17.65
C SER A 533 -42.21 -35.74 19.09
N GLY A 534 -42.63 -36.87 19.67
CA GLY A 534 -42.22 -37.29 21.01
C GLY A 534 -40.90 -38.06 21.08
N SER A 535 -40.38 -38.59 19.97
CA SER A 535 -39.12 -39.35 19.92
C SER A 535 -37.91 -38.52 19.48
N THR A 536 -38.14 -37.26 19.10
CA THR A 536 -37.09 -36.29 18.74
C THR A 536 -37.14 -35.12 19.72
N THR A 537 -36.05 -34.37 19.81
CA THR A 537 -36.02 -33.14 20.61
C THR A 537 -35.43 -32.01 19.76
N GLU A 538 -36.17 -30.91 19.67
CA GLU A 538 -35.72 -29.69 18.99
C GLU A 538 -35.13 -28.74 20.02
N LEU A 539 -33.98 -28.18 19.68
CA LEU A 539 -33.17 -27.33 20.54
C LEU A 539 -32.78 -26.06 19.81
N THR A 540 -32.62 -24.97 20.55
CA THR A 540 -31.87 -23.80 20.07
C THR A 540 -30.55 -23.76 20.82
N LEU A 541 -29.45 -23.90 20.08
CA LEU A 541 -28.08 -23.91 20.57
C LEU A 541 -27.49 -22.50 20.47
N LEU A 542 -26.77 -22.10 21.51
CA LEU A 542 -25.83 -21.00 21.49
C LEU A 542 -24.42 -21.58 21.41
N MET A 543 -23.71 -21.32 20.32
CA MET A 543 -22.41 -21.95 20.06
C MET A 543 -21.40 -21.00 19.39
N ASP A 544 -20.12 -21.30 19.52
CA ASP A 544 -19.07 -20.75 18.65
C ASP A 544 -19.26 -21.33 17.23
N PRO A 545 -19.47 -20.50 16.19
CA PRO A 545 -19.70 -20.99 14.84
C PRO A 545 -18.51 -21.75 14.24
N TYR A 546 -17.29 -21.53 14.75
CA TYR A 546 -16.09 -22.23 14.33
C TYR A 546 -15.84 -23.53 15.12
N GLY A 547 -16.54 -23.72 16.24
CA GLY A 547 -16.41 -24.89 17.10
C GLY A 547 -17.31 -26.06 16.65
N THR A 548 -16.98 -27.26 17.10
CA THR A 548 -17.79 -28.47 16.86
C THR A 548 -18.65 -28.74 18.09
N VAL A 549 -19.95 -28.98 17.95
CA VAL A 549 -20.78 -29.41 19.09
C VAL A 549 -20.76 -30.93 19.19
N HIS A 550 -20.33 -31.47 20.33
CA HIS A 550 -20.33 -32.92 20.55
C HIS A 550 -21.60 -33.40 21.26
N ALA A 551 -22.03 -34.60 20.92
CA ALA A 551 -23.15 -35.29 21.55
C ALA A 551 -22.72 -36.69 22.00
N THR A 552 -22.90 -36.99 23.28
CA THR A 552 -22.50 -38.26 23.90
C THR A 552 -23.68 -38.95 24.58
N THR A 553 -23.76 -40.28 24.46
CA THR A 553 -24.81 -41.10 25.09
C THR A 553 -24.24 -42.17 26.02
N GLY A 554 -22.91 -42.31 26.08
CA GLY A 554 -22.19 -43.33 26.84
C GLY A 554 -22.24 -44.75 26.24
N ILE A 555 -23.10 -45.00 25.25
CA ILE A 555 -23.26 -46.31 24.59
C ILE A 555 -22.83 -46.29 23.11
N LEU A 556 -22.78 -45.11 22.49
CA LEU A 556 -22.38 -44.92 21.10
C LEU A 556 -21.13 -44.02 21.04
N PRO A 557 -20.34 -44.09 19.95
CA PRO A 557 -19.32 -43.09 19.69
C PRO A 557 -19.90 -41.67 19.71
N THR A 558 -19.09 -40.71 20.17
CA THR A 558 -19.46 -39.29 20.18
C THR A 558 -19.83 -38.82 18.78
N ALA A 559 -21.02 -38.24 18.64
CA ALA A 559 -21.44 -37.57 17.41
C ALA A 559 -20.99 -36.12 17.43
N ALA A 560 -20.69 -35.56 16.25
CA ALA A 560 -20.16 -34.20 16.10
C ALA A 560 -21.03 -33.41 15.11
N LEU A 561 -21.33 -32.16 15.47
CA LEU A 561 -22.02 -31.20 14.62
C LEU A 561 -21.12 -29.99 14.38
N LEU A 562 -20.67 -29.82 13.14
CA LEU A 562 -19.91 -28.64 12.71
C LEU A 562 -20.76 -27.84 11.72
N LEU A 563 -20.85 -26.52 11.92
CA LEU A 563 -21.53 -25.64 10.96
C LEU A 563 -20.73 -25.58 9.65
N PRO A 564 -21.37 -25.71 8.48
CA PRO A 564 -20.70 -25.49 7.20
C PRO A 564 -20.14 -24.07 7.15
N SER A 565 -18.87 -23.91 6.77
CA SER A 565 -18.17 -22.61 6.75
C SER A 565 -18.92 -21.54 5.95
N GLY A 566 -19.50 -21.90 4.80
CA GLY A 566 -20.28 -20.96 3.99
C GLY A 566 -21.60 -20.49 4.61
N ALA A 567 -22.12 -21.15 5.65
CA ALA A 567 -23.42 -20.82 6.23
C ALA A 567 -23.37 -19.59 7.16
N PHE A 568 -22.21 -19.25 7.72
CA PHE A 568 -22.07 -18.16 8.68
C PHE A 568 -20.97 -17.16 8.33
N GLU A 569 -20.00 -17.50 7.48
CA GLU A 569 -18.90 -16.60 7.10
C GLU A 569 -19.39 -15.34 6.35
N GLU A 570 -20.34 -15.49 5.41
CA GLU A 570 -20.87 -14.35 4.65
C GLU A 570 -21.69 -13.38 5.53
N PRO A 571 -22.67 -13.83 6.35
CA PRO A 571 -23.33 -12.96 7.33
C PRO A 571 -22.37 -12.32 8.33
N LEU A 572 -21.34 -13.05 8.78
CA LEU A 572 -20.36 -12.55 9.74
C LEU A 572 -19.46 -11.47 9.11
N ALA A 573 -19.06 -11.65 7.86
CA ALA A 573 -18.27 -10.66 7.12
C ALA A 573 -19.07 -9.38 6.84
N ALA A 574 -20.40 -9.47 6.74
CA ALA A 574 -21.29 -8.33 6.56
C ALA A 574 -21.72 -7.64 7.88
N LEU A 575 -21.31 -8.18 9.03
CA LEU A 575 -21.79 -7.71 10.33
C LEU A 575 -21.24 -6.33 10.69
N THR A 576 -22.13 -5.35 10.87
CA THR A 576 -21.77 -4.00 11.31
C THR A 576 -21.53 -3.99 12.81
N ALA A 577 -20.34 -3.57 13.24
CA ALA A 577 -20.01 -3.44 14.65
C ALA A 577 -20.46 -2.08 15.18
N ALA A 578 -21.20 -2.02 16.28
CA ALA A 578 -21.59 -0.77 16.92
C ALA A 578 -20.97 -0.63 18.31
N PHE A 579 -20.23 0.44 18.54
CA PHE A 579 -19.55 0.72 19.80
C PHE A 579 -20.17 1.93 20.46
N ARG A 580 -20.68 1.79 21.69
CA ARG A 580 -21.17 2.94 22.44
C ARG A 580 -19.97 3.81 22.84
N PHE A 581 -19.98 5.07 22.42
CA PHE A 581 -18.91 6.03 22.66
C PHE A 581 -19.47 7.33 23.25
N GLY A 582 -18.77 7.89 24.23
CA GLY A 582 -19.01 9.24 24.75
C GLY A 582 -19.16 9.33 26.28
N PRO A 583 -19.13 10.56 26.83
CA PRO A 583 -19.06 11.84 26.11
C PRO A 583 -17.67 12.09 25.49
N MET A 584 -17.64 12.37 24.19
CA MET A 584 -16.40 12.53 23.42
C MET A 584 -16.39 13.89 22.71
N PRO A 585 -15.29 14.67 22.78
CA PRO A 585 -15.15 15.89 22.01
C PRO A 585 -14.93 15.53 20.53
N VAL A 586 -15.80 16.03 19.66
CA VAL A 586 -15.71 15.87 18.22
C VAL A 586 -15.69 17.24 17.52
N LEU A 587 -15.00 17.31 16.39
CA LEU A 587 -14.93 18.54 15.58
C LEU A 587 -15.83 18.37 14.34
N PRO A 588 -16.90 19.16 14.19
CA PRO A 588 -17.69 19.17 12.97
C PRO A 588 -16.91 19.85 11.85
N SER A 589 -16.78 19.17 10.71
CA SER A 589 -16.18 19.67 9.48
C SER A 589 -17.24 19.73 8.39
N ARG A 590 -17.34 20.86 7.69
CA ARG A 590 -18.09 20.96 6.43
C ARG A 590 -17.08 21.02 5.29
N VAL A 591 -17.26 20.19 4.27
CA VAL A 591 -16.45 20.28 3.05
C VAL A 591 -17.07 21.34 2.13
N GLU A 592 -16.26 22.15 1.46
CA GLU A 592 -16.75 23.05 0.41
C GLU A 592 -17.41 22.22 -0.70
N GLY A 593 -18.74 22.27 -0.78
CA GLY A 593 -19.54 21.48 -1.72
C GLY A 593 -20.78 20.83 -1.12
N ASP A 594 -20.86 20.69 0.21
CA ASP A 594 -22.05 20.12 0.86
C ASP A 594 -23.27 21.05 0.68
N ALA A 595 -24.37 20.51 0.16
CA ALA A 595 -25.62 21.24 0.03
C ALA A 595 -26.16 21.61 1.43
N ARG A 596 -26.92 22.71 1.53
CA ARG A 596 -27.62 23.10 2.77
C ARG A 596 -28.66 22.03 3.14
N GLY A 597 -28.24 21.00 3.86
CA GLY A 597 -29.09 19.87 4.27
C GLY A 597 -28.29 18.69 4.85
N ASP A 598 -27.05 18.48 4.40
CA ASP A 598 -26.26 17.32 4.82
C ASP A 598 -25.68 17.46 6.24
N ALA A 599 -25.58 16.32 6.93
CA ALA A 599 -25.02 16.26 8.26
C ALA A 599 -23.49 16.47 8.20
N PRO A 600 -22.91 17.33 9.05
CA PRO A 600 -21.47 17.58 9.03
C PRO A 600 -20.69 16.30 9.34
N GLN A 601 -19.53 16.15 8.70
CA GLN A 601 -18.58 15.08 9.00
C GLN A 601 -17.94 15.32 10.38
N LEU A 602 -17.82 14.28 11.19
CA LEU A 602 -17.23 14.38 12.53
C LEU A 602 -15.79 13.89 12.50
N ALA A 603 -14.85 14.74 12.92
CA ALA A 603 -13.47 14.33 13.13
C ALA A 603 -13.29 13.75 14.53
N LEU A 604 -12.83 12.50 14.61
CA LEU A 604 -12.50 11.79 15.83
C LEU A 604 -11.32 10.83 15.61
N PRO A 605 -10.56 10.46 16.66
CA PRO A 605 -9.63 9.35 16.61
C PRO A 605 -10.40 8.06 16.31
N VAL A 606 -10.33 7.60 15.06
CA VAL A 606 -10.83 6.29 14.64
C VAL A 606 -9.71 5.25 14.79
N PRO A 607 -10.00 4.02 15.25
CA PRO A 607 -8.99 2.97 15.33
C PRO A 607 -8.36 2.68 13.97
N SER A 608 -7.04 2.80 13.87
CA SER A 608 -6.28 2.62 12.62
C SER A 608 -6.16 1.16 12.15
N GLY A 609 -6.50 0.19 13.01
CA GLY A 609 -6.28 -1.24 12.78
C GLY A 609 -7.40 -1.99 12.05
N ARG A 610 -8.47 -1.34 11.58
CA ARG A 610 -9.58 -2.02 10.88
C ARG A 610 -9.94 -1.36 9.56
N HIS A 611 -9.96 -2.16 8.49
CA HIS A 611 -10.42 -1.77 7.17
C HIS A 611 -11.96 -1.74 7.14
N GLY A 612 -12.54 -0.62 6.72
CA GLY A 612 -13.99 -0.39 6.70
C GLY A 612 -14.32 1.10 6.78
N THR A 613 -15.60 1.45 6.65
CA THR A 613 -16.08 2.83 6.80
C THR A 613 -16.70 3.02 8.17
N TRP A 614 -16.26 4.07 8.87
CA TRP A 614 -16.75 4.42 10.20
C TRP A 614 -17.85 5.48 10.10
N THR A 615 -19.00 5.25 10.73
CA THR A 615 -20.09 6.23 10.89
C THR A 615 -20.42 6.47 12.36
N TRP A 616 -20.90 7.66 12.69
CA TRP A 616 -21.34 8.01 14.03
C TRP A 616 -22.86 8.17 14.05
N GLU A 617 -23.53 7.31 14.82
CA GLU A 617 -24.97 7.35 15.03
C GLU A 617 -25.30 7.99 16.37
N GLN A 618 -26.18 8.99 16.35
CA GLN A 618 -26.64 9.66 17.56
C GLN A 618 -28.16 9.68 17.63
N ARG A 619 -28.70 9.41 18.82
CA ARG A 619 -30.13 9.57 19.07
C ARG A 619 -30.49 11.05 19.14
N THR A 620 -31.46 11.47 18.35
CA THR A 620 -31.96 12.86 18.33
C THR A 620 -32.99 13.08 19.43
N ALA A 621 -33.24 14.34 19.80
CA ALA A 621 -34.11 14.71 20.92
C ALA A 621 -35.59 14.33 20.72
N ASP A 622 -36.01 14.20 19.46
CA ASP A 622 -37.31 13.69 19.02
C ASP A 622 -37.42 12.15 19.05
N GLY A 623 -36.35 11.46 19.47
CA GLY A 623 -36.30 10.01 19.60
C GLY A 623 -35.82 9.27 18.35
N GLY A 624 -35.55 9.98 17.25
CA GLY A 624 -34.97 9.43 16.02
C GLY A 624 -33.47 9.14 16.10
N TRP A 625 -32.90 8.74 14.97
CA TRP A 625 -31.46 8.51 14.80
C TRP A 625 -30.91 9.42 13.71
N ARG A 626 -29.72 9.98 13.94
CA ARG A 626 -28.99 10.77 12.96
C ARG A 626 -27.59 10.19 12.78
N SER A 627 -27.30 9.87 11.52
CA SER A 627 -25.99 9.41 11.07
C SER A 627 -25.09 10.58 10.71
N HIS A 628 -23.81 10.45 11.03
CA HIS A 628 -22.75 11.38 10.68
C HIS A 628 -21.56 10.60 10.08
N PRO A 629 -21.05 10.97 8.90
CA PRO A 629 -19.80 10.39 8.41
C PRO A 629 -18.65 10.79 9.32
N THR A 630 -17.63 9.93 9.43
CA THR A 630 -16.46 10.21 10.29
C THR A 630 -15.19 10.46 9.47
N ARG A 631 -14.22 11.15 10.07
CA ARG A 631 -12.84 11.27 9.57
C ARG A 631 -11.87 11.13 10.72
N SER A 632 -10.66 10.66 10.41
CA SER A 632 -9.55 10.66 11.38
C SER A 632 -9.23 12.08 11.83
N ALA A 633 -9.10 12.27 13.14
CA ALA A 633 -8.58 13.51 13.70
C ALA A 633 -7.12 13.71 13.24
N SER A 634 -6.78 14.95 12.87
CA SER A 634 -5.43 15.35 12.46
C SER A 634 -4.79 16.23 13.53
N THR A 635 -3.47 16.21 13.63
CA THR A 635 -2.68 17.15 14.43
C THR A 635 -2.34 18.43 13.66
N ALA A 636 -2.67 18.49 12.36
CA ALA A 636 -2.48 19.68 11.55
C ALA A 636 -3.44 20.80 12.01
N PRO A 637 -2.96 22.05 12.15
CA PRO A 637 -3.80 23.17 12.55
C PRO A 637 -4.84 23.50 11.47
N ASP A 638 -6.12 23.49 11.84
CA ASP A 638 -7.25 23.87 10.98
C ASP A 638 -7.78 25.24 11.45
N LEU A 639 -7.72 26.27 10.60
CA LEU A 639 -8.10 27.64 10.93
C LEU A 639 -9.16 28.18 9.95
N PRO A 640 -10.28 28.77 10.43
CA PRO A 640 -10.61 28.99 11.84
C PRO A 640 -11.02 27.70 12.55
N ALA A 641 -10.50 27.48 13.77
CA ALA A 641 -10.74 26.26 14.52
C ALA A 641 -12.25 26.07 14.79
N PRO A 642 -12.88 25.00 14.28
CA PRO A 642 -14.28 24.71 14.60
C PRO A 642 -14.42 24.47 16.10
N ARG A 643 -15.53 24.93 16.70
CA ARG A 643 -15.79 24.70 18.13
C ARG A 643 -16.00 23.20 18.36
N PRO A 644 -15.25 22.56 19.27
CA PRO A 644 -15.48 21.15 19.60
C PRO A 644 -16.83 21.00 20.32
N GLU A 645 -17.57 19.96 19.94
CA GLU A 645 -18.85 19.59 20.56
C GLU A 645 -18.68 18.27 21.33
N LEU A 646 -19.22 18.18 22.54
CA LEU A 646 -19.31 16.92 23.26
C LEU A 646 -20.48 16.10 22.72
N ARG A 647 -20.21 14.89 22.25
CA ARG A 647 -21.24 13.98 21.75
C ARG A 647 -21.18 12.61 22.43
N THR A 648 -22.36 12.02 22.59
CA THR A 648 -22.54 10.65 23.06
C THR A 648 -23.43 9.93 22.05
N GLY A 649 -22.98 8.77 21.60
CA GLY A 649 -23.61 8.04 20.51
C GLY A 649 -23.00 6.65 20.32
N TRP A 650 -23.12 6.15 19.09
CA TRP A 650 -22.60 4.86 18.68
C TRP A 650 -21.66 5.07 17.49
N LEU A 651 -20.44 4.59 17.60
CA LEU A 651 -19.50 4.50 16.50
C LEU A 651 -19.72 3.16 15.79
N GLN A 652 -20.18 3.20 14.55
CA GLN A 652 -20.43 2.01 13.72
C GLN A 652 -19.28 1.77 12.74
N LEU A 653 -18.80 0.53 12.67
CA LEU A 653 -17.88 0.05 11.66
C LEU A 653 -18.64 -0.77 10.64
N HIS A 654 -18.70 -0.27 9.41
CA HIS A 654 -19.19 -1.00 8.27
C HIS A 654 -18.01 -1.73 7.62
N PRO A 655 -18.08 -3.06 7.42
CA PRO A 655 -17.03 -3.81 6.76
C PRO A 655 -16.83 -3.29 5.32
N ALA A 656 -15.58 -3.28 4.85
CA ALA A 656 -15.28 -2.89 3.47
C ALA A 656 -15.93 -3.90 2.50
N ALA A 657 -16.55 -3.40 1.42
CA ALA A 657 -17.06 -4.27 0.37
C ALA A 657 -15.92 -5.18 -0.14
N PRO A 658 -16.17 -6.48 -0.36
CA PRO A 658 -15.15 -7.37 -0.91
C PRO A 658 -14.68 -6.78 -2.24
N GLN A 659 -13.41 -6.40 -2.27
CA GLN A 659 -12.75 -5.93 -3.49
C GLN A 659 -12.74 -7.13 -4.43
N GLU A 660 -13.48 -7.06 -5.54
CA GLU A 660 -13.43 -8.09 -6.57
C GLU A 660 -11.97 -8.21 -7.04
N ASP A 661 -11.32 -9.30 -6.61
CA ASP A 661 -10.01 -9.72 -7.07
C ASP A 661 -10.11 -9.90 -8.59
N THR A 662 -9.73 -8.86 -9.32
CA THR A 662 -9.57 -8.89 -10.76
C THR A 662 -8.31 -9.71 -11.02
N ARG A 663 -8.52 -11.03 -11.21
CA ARG A 663 -7.47 -11.98 -11.60
C ARG A 663 -6.86 -11.66 -12.95
#